data_AF-A0A0N9VRS2-F1
#
_entry.id   AF-A0A0N9VRS2-F1
#
_cell.length_a   1.000
_cell.length_b   1.000
_cell.length_c   1.000
_cell.angle_alpha   90.00
_cell.angle_beta   90.00
_cell.angle_gamma   90.00
#
_symmetry.space_group_name_H-M   'P 1'
#
loop_
_entity.id
_entity.type
_entity.pdbx_description
1 polymer ?
#
loop_
_entity_poly.entity_id
_entity_poly.type
_entity_poly.pdbx_seq_one_letter_code
_entity_poly.pdbx_strand_id
1 'polypeptide(L)'
;MNVRLHRKTPTINAIDSRGLPVRHIAYWRGSADDSPQARITRQDHDTAGHLVAQWDPRLFGKMPKANLTTVYSLSGKELLVDSVDAGWRLSLPGDAGQTLRSWDQRGSHWQTSYDNQLRPTEIQEQAAGQDLRVIERFSYGDNSSAAAASNLCGALTRHDDSAGTLLIHEYALCAKPAGQTRRFLIDPRQPHWPTDEKDRNVLLEKGEGHKTIWRYDAQGEMIQQIDAGQHQQRFSFDVAGQLKSVSLKIKDAVIENNIVKDLLYNAFGQVESQTAGNGVTSRALFDPASGRLTSLGASVSGSPLQDLHYTYDAVGNVTQIEDKTQPVQFGSNQRVEAISTYTYDSLYQLTSATGREAEGPNNHPHLPISSRAPIDARQLFNFTELYTYDTGGNLTELRHVRDRNNYTRTLNIAAANNRLQSWNKGDSTPDIAANFDANGNLHALQPGQALEWNTRNQLASVMLIQREDGHDDIERYSYDSSGQRVRKIQTTHAASVTHTREVRYLPGLEIRTRTHERLEVITLQAGRCSVRYLHWTQGRPADIAANQIRYSLDDHLRSSSLELDDQASLISQESYLPYGGTAWTASRSAVEADYKTIRYSGKERDASGLYYYGHRYYAPWLQRWISPDPAGAVDGLNLYCMVGNNPVRFVDHKGLMRDEDLREFEDWGRARSQEIMDTANGDFTYRLMPDDYDKSSDQFLDKRLLRQEFLAHSYGYIKTSEIGLSDFFNIPKPQGSMRGYAGVDMRYSGNATNAGHYLQFGTYRISNTADYVTDVSNRYAAAGNDMFHNLTIDEDVLRDAPTISRLSSNAHELQQPTRDWIATHIDRMAGIMPILAGGPGTHAEVRLVNSIVALYPDRAERILADTTVFTDTLSRGANPQPFPACINCSGIIPEGVNIPTGRNPPDYAGYNARVQQINQVQRTRPGGSRNRR
;
A
#
# COMPACT_ATOMS: atom_id res chain seq x y z
N MET A 1 12.75 -25.79 22.28
CA MET A 1 13.42 -24.49 22.58
C MET A 1 14.16 -24.58 23.90
N ASN A 2 15.42 -24.14 23.98
CA ASN A 2 16.14 -24.03 25.26
C ASN A 2 15.79 -22.68 25.92
N VAL A 3 14.88 -22.68 26.89
CA VAL A 3 14.44 -21.46 27.61
C VAL A 3 15.62 -20.64 28.17
N ARG A 4 16.75 -21.30 28.45
CA ARG A 4 17.97 -20.62 28.93
C ARG A 4 18.60 -19.68 27.90
N LEU A 5 18.44 -19.93 26.59
CA LEU A 5 18.94 -19.07 25.49
C LEU A 5 18.20 -17.73 25.38
N HIS A 6 16.97 -17.62 25.90
CA HIS A 6 16.16 -16.38 25.84
C HIS A 6 16.02 -15.68 27.20
N ARG A 7 16.54 -16.27 28.28
CA ARG A 7 16.58 -15.65 29.61
C ARG A 7 17.36 -14.32 29.64
N LYS A 8 16.73 -13.20 29.96
CA LYS A 8 17.35 -11.85 29.97
C LYS A 8 17.80 -11.36 28.58
N THR A 9 17.04 -11.68 27.54
CA THR A 9 17.21 -11.05 26.21
C THR A 9 15.98 -10.24 25.81
N PRO A 10 15.54 -9.24 26.61
CA PRO A 10 14.43 -8.38 26.22
C PRO A 10 14.84 -7.44 25.08
N THR A 11 13.84 -6.84 24.43
CA THR A 11 14.04 -5.65 23.60
C THR A 11 13.70 -4.42 24.44
N ILE A 12 14.58 -3.41 24.45
CA ILE A 12 14.41 -2.20 25.25
C ILE A 12 14.44 -0.96 24.35
N ASN A 13 13.42 -0.13 24.46
CA ASN A 13 13.39 1.21 23.86
C ASN A 13 13.78 2.23 24.92
N ALA A 14 14.92 2.90 24.72
CA ALA A 14 15.33 4.03 25.53
C ALA A 14 14.84 5.33 24.88
N ILE A 15 14.23 6.20 25.68
CA ILE A 15 13.67 7.48 25.25
C ILE A 15 14.46 8.65 25.83
N ASP A 16 14.44 9.79 25.15
CA ASP A 16 14.93 11.06 25.70
C ASP A 16 13.85 11.77 26.55
N SER A 17 14.17 12.96 27.08
CA SER A 17 13.25 13.76 27.89
C SER A 17 12.03 14.30 27.15
N ARG A 18 11.98 14.14 25.82
CA ARG A 18 10.83 14.51 24.97
C ARG A 18 9.93 13.31 24.69
N GLY A 19 10.33 12.11 25.13
CA GLY A 19 9.65 10.85 24.84
C GLY A 19 10.02 10.25 23.47
N LEU A 20 11.05 10.77 22.81
CA LEU A 20 11.48 10.26 21.50
C LEU A 20 12.44 9.09 21.67
N PRO A 21 12.32 8.01 20.88
CA PRO A 21 13.22 6.86 20.96
C PRO A 21 14.64 7.28 20.52
N VAL A 22 15.64 7.02 21.36
CA VAL A 22 17.05 7.35 21.04
C VAL A 22 17.92 6.11 20.91
N ARG A 23 17.50 4.99 21.53
CA ARG A 23 18.14 3.69 21.36
C ARG A 23 17.11 2.58 21.35
N HIS A 24 17.29 1.65 20.43
CA HIS A 24 16.64 0.35 20.45
C HIS A 24 17.72 -0.69 20.78
N ILE A 25 17.57 -1.36 21.92
CA ILE A 25 18.57 -2.27 22.46
C ILE A 25 17.98 -3.68 22.45
N ALA A 26 18.52 -4.53 21.59
CA ALA A 26 18.27 -5.97 21.63
C ALA A 26 19.46 -6.69 22.29
N TYR A 27 19.25 -7.89 22.81
CA TYR A 27 20.33 -8.69 23.41
C TYR A 27 20.51 -10.00 22.65
N TRP A 28 21.71 -10.20 22.13
CA TRP A 28 22.11 -11.36 21.35
C TRP A 28 22.84 -12.41 22.19
N ARG A 29 22.55 -13.69 21.92
CA ARG A 29 23.29 -14.88 22.36
C ARG A 29 23.21 -15.96 21.31
N GLY A 30 24.34 -16.62 21.04
CA GLY A 30 24.42 -17.81 20.19
C GLY A 30 24.23 -19.12 20.97
N SER A 31 24.68 -19.16 22.22
CA SER A 31 24.49 -20.30 23.14
C SER A 31 23.82 -19.88 24.45
N ALA A 32 23.17 -20.83 25.11
CA ALA A 32 22.54 -20.62 26.42
C ALA A 32 23.53 -20.26 27.53
N ASP A 33 24.81 -20.65 27.36
CA ASP A 33 25.89 -20.40 28.31
C ASP A 33 26.60 -19.05 28.06
N ASP A 34 26.32 -18.39 26.93
CA ASP A 34 26.90 -17.09 26.62
C ASP A 34 26.29 -15.98 27.48
N SER A 35 27.12 -14.98 27.80
CA SER A 35 26.61 -13.73 28.36
C SER A 35 25.86 -12.92 27.28
N PRO A 36 24.67 -12.37 27.57
CA PRO A 36 23.93 -11.54 26.61
C PRO A 36 24.75 -10.34 26.14
N GLN A 37 24.87 -10.18 24.83
CA GLN A 37 25.57 -9.06 24.20
C GLN A 37 24.56 -8.02 23.70
N ALA A 38 24.69 -6.77 24.13
CA ALA A 38 23.81 -5.71 23.66
C ALA A 38 24.07 -5.39 22.17
N ARG A 39 22.99 -5.26 21.41
CA ARG A 39 22.92 -4.79 20.03
C ARG A 39 22.15 -3.47 20.05
N ILE A 40 22.88 -2.35 19.99
CA ILE A 40 22.33 -1.01 20.19
C ILE A 40 22.18 -0.33 18.84
N THR A 41 20.94 -0.20 18.38
CA THR A 41 20.58 0.71 17.30
C THR A 41 20.40 2.09 17.90
N ARG A 42 21.06 3.11 17.34
CA ARG A 42 20.98 4.50 17.82
C ARG A 42 20.17 5.36 16.86
N GLN A 43 19.42 6.30 17.43
CA GLN A 43 18.62 7.29 16.71
C GLN A 43 18.91 8.69 17.27
N ASP A 44 19.14 9.66 16.39
CA ASP A 44 19.30 11.06 16.75
C ASP A 44 18.15 11.87 16.16
N HIS A 45 17.66 12.85 16.94
CA HIS A 45 16.54 13.71 16.57
C HIS A 45 16.94 15.18 16.59
N ASP A 46 16.42 15.98 15.65
CA ASP A 46 16.60 17.44 15.66
C ASP A 46 15.81 18.12 16.79
N THR A 47 15.88 19.44 16.91
CA THR A 47 15.16 20.21 17.93
C THR A 47 13.64 20.15 17.79
N ALA A 48 13.13 19.98 16.56
CA ALA A 48 11.70 19.84 16.28
C ALA A 48 11.19 18.42 16.54
N GLY A 49 12.09 17.46 16.75
CA GLY A 49 11.78 16.07 17.06
C GLY A 49 11.74 15.17 15.83
N HIS A 50 12.28 15.58 14.68
CA HIS A 50 12.40 14.73 13.50
C HIS A 50 13.62 13.82 13.63
N LEU A 51 13.49 12.59 13.13
CA LEU A 51 14.55 11.57 13.16
C LEU A 51 15.59 11.84 12.07
N VAL A 52 16.73 12.42 12.44
CA VAL A 52 17.72 12.92 11.46
C VAL A 52 18.87 11.96 11.20
N ALA A 53 19.13 11.00 12.08
CA ALA A 53 20.18 10.01 11.85
C ALA A 53 19.92 8.69 12.59
N GLN A 54 20.30 7.58 11.96
CA GLN A 54 20.16 6.23 12.50
C GLN A 54 21.42 5.39 12.28
N TRP A 55 21.86 4.66 13.30
CA TRP A 55 22.98 3.71 13.22
C TRP A 55 22.54 2.32 13.65
N ASP A 56 22.94 1.31 12.90
CA ASP A 56 22.85 -0.09 13.31
C ASP A 56 23.92 -0.42 14.38
N PRO A 57 23.80 -1.56 15.07
CA PRO A 57 24.75 -1.95 16.11
C PRO A 57 26.19 -2.18 15.63
N ARG A 58 26.41 -2.40 14.33
CA ARG A 58 27.73 -2.63 13.74
C ARG A 58 28.46 -1.32 13.50
N LEU A 59 27.76 -0.31 12.99
CA LEU A 59 28.32 1.00 12.63
C LEU A 59 28.32 1.98 13.80
N PHE A 60 27.37 1.84 14.75
CA PHE A 60 27.28 2.72 15.91
C PHE A 60 28.58 2.75 16.72
N GLY A 61 29.15 3.95 16.91
CA GLY A 61 30.39 4.18 17.67
C GLY A 61 31.68 3.77 16.95
N LYS A 62 31.58 3.22 15.73
CA LYS A 62 32.72 2.80 14.90
C LYS A 62 32.87 3.64 13.64
N MET A 63 31.75 4.01 13.02
CA MET A 63 31.74 4.82 11.80
C MET A 63 31.16 6.22 12.07
N PRO A 64 31.73 7.28 11.46
CA PRO A 64 31.23 8.64 11.63
C PRO A 64 29.90 8.86 10.91
N LYS A 65 29.70 8.24 9.74
CA LYS A 65 28.45 8.34 8.96
C LYS A 65 27.40 7.38 9.52
N ALA A 66 26.16 7.86 9.65
CA ALA A 66 25.00 7.05 10.03
C ALA A 66 24.57 6.13 8.89
N ASN A 67 23.92 5.01 9.19
CA ASN A 67 23.33 4.15 8.15
C ASN A 67 22.35 4.93 7.26
N LEU A 68 21.56 5.80 7.90
CA LEU A 68 20.59 6.67 7.26
C LEU A 68 20.62 8.03 7.94
N THR A 69 20.68 9.10 7.13
CA THR A 69 20.45 10.47 7.60
C THR A 69 19.38 11.14 6.77
N THR A 70 18.52 11.92 7.42
CA THR A 70 17.42 12.62 6.75
C THR A 70 17.44 14.10 7.09
N VAL A 71 17.33 14.94 6.06
CA VAL A 71 17.14 16.38 6.19
C VAL A 71 15.69 16.71 5.89
N TYR A 72 15.06 17.45 6.81
CA TYR A 72 13.66 17.84 6.72
C TYR A 72 13.51 19.33 6.37
N SER A 73 12.40 19.68 5.74
CA SER A 73 11.89 21.06 5.70
C SER A 73 11.41 21.48 7.09
N LEU A 74 11.17 22.79 7.28
CA LEU A 74 10.55 23.31 8.52
C LEU A 74 9.14 22.75 8.77
N SER A 75 8.45 22.30 7.71
CA SER A 75 7.14 21.65 7.81
C SER A 75 7.21 20.15 8.09
N GLY A 76 8.42 19.56 8.19
CA GLY A 76 8.63 18.14 8.45
C GLY A 76 8.62 17.26 7.19
N LYS A 77 8.68 17.84 5.98
CA LYS A 77 8.80 17.05 4.73
C LYS A 77 10.25 16.62 4.54
N GLU A 78 10.47 15.36 4.18
CA GLU A 78 11.79 14.84 3.83
C GLU A 78 12.30 15.48 2.53
N LEU A 79 13.50 16.05 2.58
CA LEU A 79 14.14 16.69 1.44
C LEU A 79 15.32 15.87 0.94
N LEU A 80 16.21 15.45 1.83
CA LEU A 80 17.37 14.63 1.50
C LEU A 80 17.39 13.40 2.40
N VAL A 81 17.44 12.22 1.79
CA VAL A 81 17.70 10.96 2.47
C VAL A 81 19.05 10.46 1.99
N ASP A 82 20.02 10.29 2.89
CA ASP A 82 21.36 9.79 2.58
C ASP A 82 21.62 8.46 3.30
N SER A 83 21.72 7.38 2.53
CA SER A 83 21.95 6.03 3.01
C SER A 83 23.35 5.54 2.65
N VAL A 84 24.02 4.86 3.58
CA VAL A 84 25.30 4.18 3.28
C VAL A 84 25.12 2.97 2.36
N ASP A 85 23.91 2.41 2.32
CA ASP A 85 23.55 1.27 1.49
C ASP A 85 23.02 1.74 0.14
N ALA A 86 22.06 2.67 0.13
CA ALA A 86 21.31 3.07 -1.06
C ALA A 86 21.72 4.41 -1.69
N GLY A 87 22.77 5.06 -1.17
CA GLY A 87 23.20 6.39 -1.58
C GLY A 87 22.22 7.50 -1.16
N TRP A 88 22.49 8.73 -1.60
CA TRP A 88 21.61 9.87 -1.33
C TRP A 88 20.52 10.07 -2.39
N ARG A 89 19.37 10.56 -1.94
CA ARG A 89 18.20 10.97 -2.74
C ARG A 89 17.70 12.32 -2.27
N LEU A 90 17.62 13.28 -3.18
CA LEU A 90 17.13 14.63 -2.94
C LEU A 90 15.79 14.81 -3.64
N SER A 91 14.78 15.34 -2.95
CA SER A 91 13.48 15.67 -3.49
C SER A 91 13.17 17.14 -3.28
N LEU A 92 12.63 17.78 -4.31
CA LEU A 92 12.07 19.12 -4.25
C LEU A 92 10.55 19.03 -4.36
N PRO A 93 9.83 19.13 -3.23
CA PRO A 93 8.37 19.16 -3.24
C PRO A 93 7.86 20.55 -3.66
N GLY A 94 6.69 20.57 -4.31
CA GLY A 94 5.91 21.79 -4.52
C GLY A 94 5.06 22.16 -3.31
N ASP A 95 4.34 23.27 -3.41
CA ASP A 95 3.54 23.84 -2.32
C ASP A 95 2.48 22.86 -1.78
N ALA A 96 1.87 22.07 -2.67
CA ALA A 96 0.89 21.04 -2.30
C ALA A 96 1.53 19.69 -1.93
N GLY A 97 2.87 19.59 -1.93
CA GLY A 97 3.61 18.36 -1.62
C GLY A 97 3.83 17.39 -2.77
N GLN A 98 3.38 17.74 -3.98
CA GLN A 98 3.71 17.03 -5.20
C GLN A 98 5.22 17.08 -5.48
N THR A 99 5.81 15.98 -5.92
CA THR A 99 7.25 15.94 -6.27
C THR A 99 7.48 16.70 -7.57
N LEU A 100 8.20 17.83 -7.53
CA LEU A 100 8.52 18.60 -8.74
C LEU A 100 9.79 18.06 -9.40
N ARG A 101 10.81 17.80 -8.58
CA ARG A 101 12.11 17.28 -9.03
C ARG A 101 12.69 16.32 -8.02
N SER A 102 13.47 15.37 -8.49
CA SER A 102 14.27 14.51 -7.63
C SER A 102 15.62 14.18 -8.25
N TRP A 103 16.61 13.91 -7.41
CA TRP A 103 17.97 13.55 -7.81
C TRP A 103 18.47 12.38 -6.98
N ASP A 104 19.38 11.60 -7.54
CA ASP A 104 20.08 10.54 -6.81
C ASP A 104 21.61 10.64 -6.93
N GLN A 105 22.30 9.84 -6.14
CA GLN A 105 23.76 9.83 -6.09
C GLN A 105 24.43 9.33 -7.37
N ARG A 106 23.72 8.60 -8.24
CA ARG A 106 24.21 8.24 -9.59
C ARG A 106 24.19 9.43 -10.55
N GLY A 107 23.66 10.58 -10.13
CA GLY A 107 23.47 11.75 -10.97
C GLY A 107 22.23 11.66 -11.85
N SER A 108 21.29 10.77 -11.53
CA SER A 108 19.98 10.72 -12.17
C SER A 108 19.14 11.90 -11.68
N HIS A 109 18.31 12.45 -12.58
CA HIS A 109 17.40 13.55 -12.29
C HIS A 109 16.04 13.28 -12.92
N TRP A 110 14.98 13.49 -12.16
CA TRP A 110 13.61 13.44 -12.65
C TRP A 110 12.91 14.77 -12.46
N GLN A 111 12.06 15.12 -13.43
CA GLN A 111 11.17 16.27 -13.34
C GLN A 111 9.75 15.83 -13.68
N THR A 112 8.78 16.21 -12.85
CA THR A 112 7.37 15.94 -13.09
C THR A 112 6.62 17.23 -13.37
N SER A 113 5.91 17.26 -14.49
CA SER A 113 5.00 18.34 -14.85
C SER A 113 3.58 17.97 -14.42
N TYR A 114 2.80 18.97 -14.00
CA TYR A 114 1.44 18.80 -13.52
C TYR A 114 0.49 19.74 -14.28
N ASP A 115 -0.78 19.37 -14.35
CA ASP A 115 -1.84 20.28 -14.79
C ASP A 115 -2.34 21.18 -13.66
N ASN A 116 -3.34 22.04 -13.94
CA ASN A 116 -3.93 22.95 -12.96
C ASN A 116 -4.70 22.25 -11.82
N GLN A 117 -4.92 20.92 -11.93
CA GLN A 117 -5.52 20.09 -10.89
C GLN A 117 -4.47 19.28 -10.13
N LEU A 118 -3.17 19.57 -10.33
CA LEU A 118 -2.03 18.87 -9.73
C LEU A 118 -1.96 17.38 -10.10
N ARG A 119 -2.48 17.00 -11.28
CA ARG A 119 -2.32 15.65 -11.81
C ARG A 119 -1.06 15.60 -12.69
N PRO A 120 -0.19 14.57 -12.57
CA PRO A 120 1.00 14.44 -13.41
C PRO A 120 0.62 14.39 -14.89
N THR A 121 1.29 15.15 -15.74
CA THR A 121 1.09 15.14 -17.21
C THR A 121 2.29 14.56 -17.95
N GLU A 122 3.47 14.69 -17.37
CA GLU A 122 4.73 14.25 -17.95
C GLU A 122 5.75 13.95 -16.85
N ILE A 123 6.54 12.88 -17.03
CA ILE A 123 7.76 12.65 -16.26
C ILE A 123 8.94 12.61 -17.22
N GLN A 124 9.90 13.48 -16.95
CA GLN A 124 11.18 13.56 -17.64
C GLN A 124 12.26 12.95 -16.76
N GLU A 125 13.27 12.37 -17.42
CA GLU A 125 14.41 11.73 -16.80
C GLU A 125 15.69 12.13 -17.53
N GLN A 126 16.75 12.31 -16.75
CA GLN A 126 18.10 12.53 -17.23
C GLN A 126 19.06 11.66 -16.41
N ALA A 127 19.72 10.71 -17.06
CA ALA A 127 20.86 10.01 -16.48
C ALA A 127 22.12 10.90 -16.53
N ALA A 128 23.11 10.60 -15.67
CA ALA A 128 24.35 11.36 -15.62
C ALA A 128 25.04 11.43 -17.01
N GLY A 129 25.29 12.66 -17.49
CA GLY A 129 25.93 12.91 -18.78
C GLY A 129 25.08 12.58 -20.00
N GLN A 130 23.79 12.25 -19.84
CA GLN A 130 22.87 12.01 -20.95
C GLN A 130 21.89 13.16 -21.15
N ASP A 131 21.25 13.18 -22.32
CA ASP A 131 20.18 14.13 -22.62
C ASP A 131 18.90 13.79 -21.85
N LEU A 132 18.12 14.83 -21.54
CA LEU A 132 16.80 14.73 -20.93
C LEU A 132 15.83 14.02 -21.88
N ARG A 133 15.05 13.08 -21.34
CA ARG A 133 14.04 12.30 -22.10
C ARG A 133 12.72 12.27 -21.35
N VAL A 134 11.62 12.36 -22.09
CA VAL A 134 10.27 12.10 -21.57
C VAL A 134 10.03 10.59 -21.50
N ILE A 135 9.97 10.07 -20.28
CA ILE A 135 9.80 8.64 -20.03
C ILE A 135 8.36 8.24 -19.68
N GLU A 136 7.54 9.20 -19.23
CA GLU A 136 6.10 8.98 -19.07
C GLU A 136 5.26 10.16 -19.54
N ARG A 137 4.06 9.86 -20.04
CA ARG A 137 3.01 10.84 -20.33
C ARG A 137 1.64 10.32 -19.87
N PHE A 138 0.81 11.24 -19.42
CA PHE A 138 -0.51 10.95 -18.86
C PHE A 138 -1.57 11.76 -19.60
N SER A 139 -2.68 11.11 -19.97
CA SER A 139 -3.89 11.78 -20.44
C SER A 139 -5.06 11.39 -19.54
N TYR A 140 -5.94 12.35 -19.26
CA TYR A 140 -7.10 12.18 -18.38
C TYR A 140 -8.40 12.43 -19.14
N GLY A 141 -9.48 11.79 -18.69
CA GLY A 141 -10.80 12.01 -19.27
C GLY A 141 -11.35 13.40 -18.96
N ASP A 142 -12.06 13.97 -19.95
CA ASP A 142 -12.78 15.22 -19.80
C ASP A 142 -14.13 15.03 -19.09
N ASN A 143 -14.94 16.09 -19.00
CA ASN A 143 -16.27 16.03 -18.42
C ASN A 143 -17.39 15.82 -19.46
N SER A 144 -17.05 15.29 -20.64
CA SER A 144 -18.04 15.03 -21.68
C SER A 144 -19.02 13.94 -21.26
N SER A 145 -20.23 13.94 -21.84
CA SER A 145 -21.20 12.87 -21.60
C SER A 145 -20.67 11.48 -21.97
N ALA A 146 -19.74 11.39 -22.94
CA ALA A 146 -19.08 10.15 -23.31
C ALA A 146 -18.11 9.67 -22.23
N ALA A 147 -17.29 10.56 -21.67
CA ALA A 147 -16.41 10.24 -20.55
C ALA A 147 -17.23 9.85 -19.31
N ALA A 148 -18.31 10.58 -19.02
CA ALA A 148 -19.20 10.27 -17.89
C ALA A 148 -19.86 8.90 -18.01
N ALA A 149 -20.30 8.50 -19.21
CA ALA A 149 -20.93 7.20 -19.45
C ALA A 149 -20.00 5.99 -19.15
N SER A 150 -18.68 6.20 -19.17
CA SER A 150 -17.66 5.17 -18.88
C SER A 150 -16.89 5.44 -17.58
N ASN A 151 -17.37 6.35 -16.74
CA ASN A 151 -16.72 6.79 -15.50
C ASN A 151 -15.27 7.27 -15.68
N LEU A 152 -14.99 7.98 -16.78
CA LEU A 152 -13.66 8.49 -17.14
C LEU A 152 -13.42 9.94 -16.70
N CYS A 153 -14.45 10.65 -16.22
CA CYS A 153 -14.33 12.07 -15.87
C CYS A 153 -13.21 12.32 -14.85
N GLY A 154 -12.15 13.01 -15.27
CA GLY A 154 -10.99 13.30 -14.45
C GLY A 154 -10.05 12.11 -14.19
N ALA A 155 -10.43 10.90 -14.60
CA ALA A 155 -9.67 9.67 -14.41
C ALA A 155 -8.58 9.51 -15.47
N LEU A 156 -7.53 8.75 -15.16
CA LEU A 156 -6.46 8.42 -16.11
C LEU A 156 -7.03 7.52 -17.22
N THR A 157 -6.91 7.96 -18.48
CA THR A 157 -7.40 7.24 -19.67
C THR A 157 -6.27 6.70 -20.54
N ARG A 158 -5.10 7.33 -20.50
CA ARG A 158 -3.89 6.88 -21.19
C ARG A 158 -2.66 7.13 -20.33
N HIS A 159 -1.83 6.10 -20.22
CA HIS A 159 -0.51 6.17 -19.59
C HIS A 159 0.52 5.60 -20.56
N ASP A 160 1.34 6.46 -21.15
CA ASP A 160 2.54 6.05 -21.87
C ASP A 160 3.66 5.90 -20.83
N ASP A 161 4.08 4.68 -20.53
CA ASP A 161 5.07 4.31 -19.50
C ASP A 161 6.37 3.74 -20.12
N SER A 162 7.29 3.25 -19.28
CA SER A 162 8.57 2.71 -19.72
C SER A 162 8.51 1.43 -20.56
N ALA A 163 7.36 0.76 -20.63
CA ALA A 163 7.19 -0.48 -21.39
C ALA A 163 6.17 -0.36 -22.54
N GLY A 164 5.43 0.74 -22.63
CA GLY A 164 4.53 1.04 -23.73
C GLY A 164 3.36 1.91 -23.31
N THR A 165 2.19 1.70 -23.89
CA THR A 165 0.97 2.45 -23.57
C THR A 165 -0.05 1.55 -22.88
N LEU A 166 -0.59 2.02 -21.76
CA LEU A 166 -1.78 1.51 -21.13
C LEU A 166 -2.96 2.45 -21.42
N LEU A 167 -4.01 1.92 -22.04
CA LEU A 167 -5.27 2.63 -22.28
C LEU A 167 -6.32 2.09 -21.32
N ILE A 168 -7.01 2.95 -20.61
CA ILE A 168 -8.11 2.61 -19.71
C ILE A 168 -9.40 3.13 -20.34
N HIS A 169 -10.29 2.20 -20.70
CA HIS A 169 -11.47 2.50 -21.50
C HIS A 169 -12.71 2.78 -20.65
N GLU A 170 -12.77 2.19 -19.46
CA GLU A 170 -13.89 2.28 -18.54
C GLU A 170 -13.45 1.99 -17.10
N TYR A 171 -14.08 2.68 -16.15
CA TYR A 171 -14.03 2.32 -14.73
C TYR A 171 -15.40 1.80 -14.29
N ALA A 172 -15.41 0.83 -13.38
CA ALA A 172 -16.62 0.41 -12.67
C ALA A 172 -17.02 1.47 -11.63
N LEU A 173 -18.24 1.37 -11.09
CA LEU A 173 -18.74 2.28 -10.04
C LEU A 173 -17.88 2.26 -8.77
N CYS A 174 -17.17 1.16 -8.51
CA CYS A 174 -16.19 1.04 -7.43
C CYS A 174 -14.82 1.69 -7.75
N ALA A 175 -14.74 2.53 -8.79
CA ALA A 175 -13.54 3.21 -9.27
C ALA A 175 -12.37 2.29 -9.67
N LYS A 176 -12.62 1.00 -9.92
CA LYS A 176 -11.63 0.05 -10.45
C LYS A 176 -11.73 -0.03 -11.98
N PRO A 177 -10.64 -0.22 -12.73
CA PRO A 177 -10.70 -0.41 -14.18
C PRO A 177 -11.63 -1.57 -14.55
N ALA A 178 -12.61 -1.31 -15.42
CA ALA A 178 -13.50 -2.33 -15.98
C ALA A 178 -13.00 -2.83 -17.35
N GLY A 179 -12.12 -2.08 -18.01
CA GLY A 179 -11.52 -2.47 -19.28
C GLY A 179 -10.25 -1.68 -19.58
N GLN A 180 -9.18 -2.38 -19.95
CA GLN A 180 -7.91 -1.76 -20.34
C GLN A 180 -7.27 -2.45 -21.54
N THR A 181 -6.37 -1.76 -22.24
CA THR A 181 -5.54 -2.31 -23.31
C THR A 181 -4.07 -1.93 -23.10
N ARG A 182 -3.18 -2.93 -23.06
CA ARG A 182 -1.72 -2.73 -23.06
C ARG A 182 -1.14 -2.88 -24.47
N ARG A 183 -0.37 -1.89 -24.94
CA ARG A 183 0.43 -1.97 -26.16
C ARG A 183 1.90 -1.81 -25.79
N PHE A 184 2.75 -2.77 -26.15
CA PHE A 184 4.18 -2.72 -25.82
C PHE A 184 4.97 -1.89 -26.83
N LEU A 185 6.12 -1.37 -26.40
CA LEU A 185 7.11 -0.76 -27.30
C LEU A 185 7.68 -1.78 -28.28
N ILE A 186 7.94 -1.34 -29.53
CA ILE A 186 8.67 -2.14 -30.53
C ILE A 186 10.10 -2.37 -30.05
N ASP A 187 10.76 -1.31 -29.59
CA ASP A 187 12.07 -1.37 -28.97
C ASP A 187 11.90 -1.41 -27.45
N PRO A 188 12.25 -2.52 -26.77
CA PRO A 188 12.08 -2.66 -25.33
C PRO A 188 13.04 -1.77 -24.50
N ARG A 189 13.88 -0.96 -25.15
CA ARG A 189 14.73 0.04 -24.50
C ARG A 189 13.91 1.27 -24.07
N GLN A 190 14.49 2.08 -23.17
CA GLN A 190 13.82 3.25 -22.59
C GLN A 190 13.24 4.19 -23.67
N PRO A 191 11.95 4.59 -23.55
CA PRO A 191 11.31 5.44 -24.54
C PRO A 191 11.74 6.90 -24.41
N HIS A 192 11.52 7.65 -25.49
CA HIS A 192 11.43 9.10 -25.46
C HIS A 192 10.11 9.51 -26.10
N TRP A 193 9.08 9.74 -25.28
CA TRP A 193 7.70 9.92 -25.75
C TRP A 193 7.47 11.27 -26.45
N PRO A 194 7.12 11.28 -27.76
CA PRO A 194 6.75 12.50 -28.47
C PRO A 194 5.51 13.16 -27.85
N THR A 195 5.37 14.47 -28.06
CA THR A 195 4.21 15.23 -27.59
C THR A 195 2.92 14.75 -28.24
N ASP A 196 2.91 14.51 -29.55
CA ASP A 196 1.71 14.13 -30.29
C ASP A 196 1.40 12.64 -30.17
N GLU A 197 0.15 12.31 -29.80
CA GLU A 197 -0.28 10.92 -29.59
C GLU A 197 -0.12 10.02 -30.84
N LYS A 198 -0.22 10.60 -32.04
CA LYS A 198 -0.02 9.88 -33.31
C LYS A 198 1.42 9.38 -33.44
N ASP A 199 2.38 10.20 -33.05
CA ASP A 199 3.80 9.85 -33.11
C ASP A 199 4.18 8.88 -31.98
N ARG A 200 3.55 9.00 -30.80
CA ARG A 200 3.68 8.00 -29.73
C ARG A 200 3.27 6.61 -30.23
N ASN A 201 2.19 6.52 -30.98
CA ASN A 201 1.68 5.25 -31.51
C ASN A 201 2.60 4.58 -32.54
N VAL A 202 3.55 5.32 -33.15
CA VAL A 202 4.57 4.77 -34.06
C VAL A 202 5.63 3.95 -33.30
N LEU A 203 5.85 4.25 -32.01
CA LEU A 203 6.78 3.51 -31.15
C LEU A 203 6.22 2.18 -30.63
N LEU A 204 4.91 1.97 -30.76
CA LEU A 204 4.19 0.82 -30.24
C LEU A 204 4.10 -0.31 -31.28
N GLU A 205 4.09 -1.54 -30.80
CA GLU A 205 3.80 -2.71 -31.63
C GLU A 205 2.46 -2.53 -32.38
N LYS A 206 2.42 -3.06 -33.62
CA LYS A 206 1.24 -2.99 -34.48
C LYS A 206 0.13 -3.91 -33.94
N GLY A 207 -1.12 -3.52 -34.18
CA GLY A 207 -2.31 -4.27 -33.79
C GLY A 207 -3.08 -3.62 -32.63
N GLU A 208 -4.15 -4.29 -32.21
CA GLU A 208 -5.11 -3.81 -31.20
C GLU A 208 -4.57 -3.80 -29.77
N GLY A 209 -3.40 -4.42 -29.53
CA GLY A 209 -2.84 -4.61 -28.20
C GLY A 209 -3.48 -5.73 -27.40
N HIS A 210 -3.19 -5.77 -26.10
CA HIS A 210 -3.62 -6.80 -25.17
C HIS A 210 -4.73 -6.26 -24.27
N LYS A 211 -5.98 -6.59 -24.60
CA LYS A 211 -7.17 -6.10 -23.89
C LYS A 211 -7.54 -7.01 -22.71
N THR A 212 -7.82 -6.44 -21.56
CA THR A 212 -8.35 -7.14 -20.40
C THR A 212 -9.62 -6.45 -19.91
N ILE A 213 -10.61 -7.23 -19.48
CA ILE A 213 -11.92 -6.74 -19.02
C ILE A 213 -12.21 -7.35 -17.65
N TRP A 214 -12.79 -6.55 -16.75
CA TRP A 214 -13.23 -6.97 -15.44
C TRP A 214 -14.70 -6.64 -15.22
N ARG A 215 -15.35 -7.46 -14.39
CA ARG A 215 -16.65 -7.16 -13.80
C ARG A 215 -16.54 -7.35 -12.29
N TYR A 216 -17.17 -6.44 -11.58
CA TYR A 216 -17.18 -6.39 -10.13
C TYR A 216 -18.62 -6.47 -9.61
N ASP A 217 -18.78 -6.95 -8.39
CA ASP A 217 -20.04 -6.81 -7.66
C ASP A 217 -20.16 -5.42 -7.00
N ALA A 218 -21.21 -5.24 -6.20
CA ALA A 218 -21.50 -3.98 -5.52
C ALA A 218 -20.50 -3.66 -4.38
N GLN A 219 -19.78 -4.64 -3.87
CA GLN A 219 -18.71 -4.46 -2.87
C GLN A 219 -17.37 -4.14 -3.55
N GLY A 220 -17.32 -4.19 -4.88
CA GLY A 220 -16.12 -3.99 -5.67
C GLY A 220 -15.24 -5.24 -5.76
N GLU A 221 -15.73 -6.40 -5.35
CA GLU A 221 -15.03 -7.67 -5.52
C GLU A 221 -15.12 -8.16 -6.96
N MET A 222 -14.01 -8.70 -7.48
CA MET A 222 -13.94 -9.15 -8.87
C MET A 222 -14.72 -10.45 -9.05
N ILE A 223 -15.82 -10.41 -9.79
CA ILE A 223 -16.66 -11.59 -10.11
C ILE A 223 -16.32 -12.22 -11.46
N GLN A 224 -15.68 -11.46 -12.36
CA GLN A 224 -15.28 -11.95 -13.67
C GLN A 224 -14.05 -11.20 -14.18
N GLN A 225 -13.15 -11.94 -14.84
CA GLN A 225 -12.06 -11.38 -15.63
C GLN A 225 -12.02 -12.06 -17.00
N ILE A 226 -11.89 -11.27 -18.07
CA ILE A 226 -11.57 -11.76 -19.42
C ILE A 226 -10.16 -11.27 -19.74
N ASP A 227 -9.21 -12.20 -19.87
CA ASP A 227 -7.82 -11.87 -20.16
C ASP A 227 -7.58 -11.52 -21.64
N ALA A 228 -6.34 -11.17 -21.98
CA ALA A 228 -5.97 -10.79 -23.34
C ALA A 228 -5.96 -11.94 -24.35
N GLY A 229 -5.98 -13.20 -23.88
CA GLY A 229 -6.21 -14.41 -24.67
C GLY A 229 -7.70 -14.69 -24.86
N GLN A 230 -8.58 -13.86 -24.30
CA GLN A 230 -10.04 -14.02 -24.26
C GLN A 230 -10.48 -15.26 -23.45
N HIS A 231 -9.65 -15.70 -22.50
CA HIS A 231 -10.09 -16.68 -21.51
C HIS A 231 -10.79 -15.97 -20.36
N GLN A 232 -11.79 -16.63 -19.81
CA GLN A 232 -12.69 -16.04 -18.85
C GLN A 232 -12.60 -16.77 -17.51
N GLN A 233 -12.21 -16.03 -16.48
CA GLN A 233 -12.26 -16.47 -15.09
C GLN A 233 -13.54 -15.94 -14.45
N ARG A 234 -14.22 -16.75 -13.63
CA ARG A 234 -15.31 -16.28 -12.75
C ARG A 234 -15.02 -16.66 -11.31
N PHE A 235 -15.43 -15.78 -10.42
CA PHE A 235 -15.26 -15.90 -8.98
C PHE A 235 -16.64 -15.84 -8.34
N SER A 236 -16.92 -16.76 -7.41
CA SER A 236 -18.12 -16.72 -6.59
C SER A 236 -17.73 -16.57 -5.14
N PHE A 237 -18.57 -15.86 -4.38
CA PHE A 237 -18.35 -15.55 -2.98
C PHE A 237 -19.47 -16.16 -2.14
N ASP A 238 -19.17 -16.47 -0.88
CA ASP A 238 -20.18 -16.90 0.08
C ASP A 238 -20.92 -15.71 0.70
N VAL A 239 -21.81 -15.98 1.66
CA VAL A 239 -22.61 -14.94 2.33
C VAL A 239 -21.79 -13.98 3.17
N ALA A 240 -20.55 -14.35 3.53
CA ALA A 240 -19.61 -13.50 4.27
C ALA A 240 -18.67 -12.71 3.33
N GLY A 241 -18.87 -12.81 2.01
CA GLY A 241 -18.01 -12.16 1.02
C GLY A 241 -16.66 -12.86 0.81
N GLN A 242 -16.49 -14.09 1.32
CA GLN A 242 -15.26 -14.87 1.15
C GLN A 242 -15.30 -15.65 -0.16
N LEU A 243 -14.16 -15.79 -0.84
CA LEU A 243 -14.07 -16.51 -2.12
C LEU A 243 -14.50 -17.98 -1.91
N LYS A 244 -15.52 -18.43 -2.61
CA LYS A 244 -16.10 -19.77 -2.48
C LYS A 244 -15.69 -20.71 -3.61
N SER A 245 -15.66 -20.22 -4.85
CA SER A 245 -15.27 -21.03 -5.99
C SER A 245 -14.69 -20.20 -7.13
N VAL A 246 -13.91 -20.85 -7.99
CA VAL A 246 -13.31 -20.24 -9.18
C VAL A 246 -13.50 -21.17 -10.38
N SER A 247 -14.01 -20.63 -11.48
CA SER A 247 -14.15 -21.33 -12.75
C SER A 247 -13.37 -20.66 -13.87
N LEU A 248 -12.97 -21.46 -14.87
CA LEU A 248 -12.24 -21.03 -16.05
C LEU A 248 -12.94 -21.55 -17.30
N LYS A 249 -13.27 -20.62 -18.19
CA LYS A 249 -13.72 -20.91 -19.55
C LYS A 249 -12.65 -20.45 -20.53
N ILE A 250 -12.04 -21.41 -21.21
CA ILE A 250 -11.06 -21.14 -22.27
C ILE A 250 -11.78 -20.53 -23.47
N LYS A 251 -11.05 -19.76 -24.26
CA LYS A 251 -11.55 -19.10 -25.46
C LYS A 251 -12.17 -20.15 -26.39
N ASP A 252 -13.36 -19.86 -26.91
CA ASP A 252 -14.14 -20.73 -27.80
C ASP A 252 -14.54 -22.11 -27.22
N ALA A 253 -14.22 -22.39 -25.95
CA ALA A 253 -14.63 -23.63 -25.29
C ALA A 253 -16.13 -23.60 -24.97
N VAL A 254 -16.79 -24.75 -25.17
CA VAL A 254 -18.21 -24.91 -24.82
C VAL A 254 -18.40 -25.04 -23.30
N ILE A 255 -17.44 -25.69 -22.63
CA ILE A 255 -17.52 -26.04 -21.21
C ILE A 255 -16.68 -25.05 -20.38
N GLU A 256 -17.28 -24.57 -19.30
CA GLU A 256 -16.61 -23.84 -18.23
C GLU A 256 -16.21 -24.84 -17.14
N ASN A 257 -14.91 -24.90 -16.81
CA ASN A 257 -14.36 -25.87 -15.86
C ASN A 257 -14.23 -25.24 -14.47
N ASN A 258 -14.66 -25.96 -13.44
CA ASN A 258 -14.37 -25.57 -12.06
C ASN A 258 -12.89 -25.82 -11.74
N ILE A 259 -12.16 -24.77 -11.41
CA ILE A 259 -10.75 -24.84 -11.01
C ILE A 259 -10.65 -25.01 -9.49
N VAL A 260 -11.48 -24.29 -8.74
CA VAL A 260 -11.71 -24.56 -7.32
C VAL A 260 -13.21 -24.67 -7.09
N LYS A 261 -13.63 -25.81 -6.54
CA LYS A 261 -15.05 -26.15 -6.35
C LYS A 261 -15.63 -25.54 -5.08
N ASP A 262 -14.83 -25.51 -4.01
CA ASP A 262 -15.26 -25.04 -2.70
C ASP A 262 -14.06 -24.60 -1.86
N LEU A 263 -14.24 -23.54 -1.07
CA LEU A 263 -13.33 -23.10 -0.01
C LEU A 263 -14.14 -22.91 1.27
N LEU A 264 -13.57 -23.36 2.39
CA LEU A 264 -14.13 -23.21 3.73
C LEU A 264 -13.12 -22.51 4.62
N TYR A 265 -13.63 -21.61 5.44
CA TYR A 265 -12.84 -20.74 6.29
C TYR A 265 -13.15 -20.99 7.76
N ASN A 266 -12.13 -20.83 8.61
CA ASN A 266 -12.33 -20.79 10.05
C ASN A 266 -12.82 -19.39 10.49
N ALA A 267 -13.11 -19.23 11.79
CA ALA A 267 -13.58 -17.96 12.36
C ALA A 267 -12.59 -16.79 12.22
N PHE A 268 -11.31 -17.06 11.93
CA PHE A 268 -10.27 -16.05 11.67
C PHE A 268 -10.14 -15.71 10.17
N GLY A 269 -11.02 -16.23 9.31
CA GLY A 269 -10.95 -16.01 7.86
C GLY A 269 -9.79 -16.75 7.18
N GLN A 270 -9.18 -17.73 7.85
CA GLN A 270 -8.14 -18.57 7.25
C GLN A 270 -8.78 -19.76 6.54
N VAL A 271 -8.27 -20.13 5.36
CA VAL A 271 -8.74 -21.30 4.60
C VAL A 271 -8.42 -22.58 5.37
N GLU A 272 -9.45 -23.24 5.90
CA GLU A 272 -9.37 -24.50 6.63
C GLU A 272 -9.46 -25.71 5.69
N SER A 273 -10.30 -25.61 4.65
CA SER A 273 -10.46 -26.68 3.66
C SER A 273 -10.69 -26.10 2.27
N GLN A 274 -10.19 -26.79 1.26
CA GLN A 274 -10.32 -26.40 -0.14
C GLN A 274 -10.46 -27.64 -1.02
N THR A 275 -11.37 -27.62 -1.99
CA THR A 275 -11.52 -28.70 -2.98
C THR A 275 -11.21 -28.19 -4.39
N ALA A 276 -10.16 -28.70 -5.01
CA ALA A 276 -9.74 -28.36 -6.36
C ALA A 276 -10.60 -29.04 -7.44
N GLY A 277 -10.49 -28.53 -8.68
CA GLY A 277 -11.18 -29.04 -9.86
C GLY A 277 -10.93 -30.53 -10.13
N ASN A 278 -9.67 -30.96 -9.94
CA ASN A 278 -9.22 -32.35 -10.06
C ASN A 278 -9.62 -33.26 -8.89
N GLY A 279 -10.41 -32.77 -7.92
CA GLY A 279 -10.91 -33.55 -6.79
C GLY A 279 -9.94 -33.70 -5.61
N VAL A 280 -8.77 -33.05 -5.66
CA VAL A 280 -7.88 -32.95 -4.49
C VAL A 280 -8.51 -32.07 -3.43
N THR A 281 -8.55 -32.54 -2.20
CA THR A 281 -8.97 -31.76 -1.04
C THR A 281 -7.76 -31.47 -0.15
N SER A 282 -7.47 -30.18 0.04
CA SER A 282 -6.45 -29.68 0.97
C SER A 282 -7.11 -29.24 2.27
N ARG A 283 -6.49 -29.54 3.41
CA ARG A 283 -6.94 -29.17 4.75
C ARG A 283 -5.79 -28.57 5.56
N ALA A 284 -6.06 -27.45 6.21
CA ALA A 284 -5.15 -26.77 7.11
C ALA A 284 -5.71 -26.81 8.53
N LEU A 285 -4.90 -27.25 9.49
CA LEU A 285 -5.25 -27.24 10.91
C LEU A 285 -4.49 -26.13 11.60
N PHE A 286 -5.21 -25.33 12.39
CA PHE A 286 -4.65 -24.20 13.13
C PHE A 286 -4.74 -24.44 14.63
N ASP A 287 -3.73 -24.01 15.36
CA ASP A 287 -3.79 -23.94 16.81
C ASP A 287 -4.84 -22.89 17.23
N PRO A 288 -5.87 -23.26 17.99
CA PRO A 288 -6.99 -22.35 18.28
C PRO A 288 -6.60 -21.17 19.19
N ALA A 289 -5.50 -21.29 19.95
CA ALA A 289 -5.06 -20.24 20.85
C ALA A 289 -4.19 -19.19 20.14
N SER A 290 -3.38 -19.61 19.17
CA SER A 290 -2.41 -18.74 18.49
C SER A 290 -2.72 -18.47 17.01
N GLY A 291 -3.67 -19.19 16.41
CA GLY A 291 -4.01 -19.10 14.98
C GLY A 291 -2.93 -19.65 14.05
N ARG A 292 -1.89 -20.32 14.58
CA ARG A 292 -0.75 -20.83 13.82
C ARG A 292 -1.07 -22.14 13.12
N LEU A 293 -0.60 -22.31 11.87
CA LEU A 293 -0.76 -23.54 11.09
C LEU A 293 0.01 -24.70 11.73
N THR A 294 -0.66 -25.71 12.26
CA THR A 294 -0.02 -26.89 12.89
C THR A 294 0.13 -28.06 11.94
N SER A 295 -0.75 -28.17 10.95
CA SER A 295 -0.69 -29.21 9.92
C SER A 295 -1.31 -28.73 8.61
N LEU A 296 -0.75 -29.21 7.49
CA LEU A 296 -1.27 -29.01 6.15
C LEU A 296 -1.28 -30.35 5.40
N GLY A 297 -2.47 -30.86 5.13
CA GLY A 297 -2.67 -32.10 4.39
C GLY A 297 -3.34 -31.89 3.04
N ALA A 298 -3.06 -32.75 2.08
CA ALA A 298 -3.79 -32.85 0.81
C ALA A 298 -4.02 -34.31 0.43
N SER A 299 -5.21 -34.63 -0.08
CA SER A 299 -5.56 -36.00 -0.48
C SER A 299 -6.53 -36.04 -1.65
N VAL A 300 -6.55 -37.15 -2.37
CA VAL A 300 -7.54 -37.44 -3.42
C VAL A 300 -8.12 -38.83 -3.20
N SER A 301 -9.45 -38.94 -3.14
CA SER A 301 -10.15 -40.21 -2.87
C SER A 301 -9.59 -41.00 -1.67
N GLY A 302 -9.21 -40.30 -0.60
CA GLY A 302 -8.61 -40.88 0.61
C GLY A 302 -7.12 -41.23 0.52
N SER A 303 -6.49 -41.09 -0.65
CA SER A 303 -5.04 -41.27 -0.82
C SER A 303 -4.30 -39.98 -0.49
N PRO A 304 -3.38 -39.96 0.49
CA PRO A 304 -2.65 -38.75 0.86
C PRO A 304 -1.59 -38.40 -0.19
N LEU A 305 -1.47 -37.10 -0.49
CA LEU A 305 -0.51 -36.52 -1.44
C LEU A 305 0.53 -35.63 -0.74
N GLN A 306 0.14 -35.00 0.37
CA GLN A 306 0.97 -34.16 1.23
C GLN A 306 0.42 -34.23 2.67
N ASP A 307 1.30 -34.21 3.68
CA ASP A 307 0.92 -34.18 5.10
C ASP A 307 2.04 -33.52 5.93
N LEU A 308 2.11 -32.19 5.87
CA LEU A 308 3.11 -31.39 6.56
C LEU A 308 2.67 -31.12 8.00
N HIS A 309 3.56 -31.33 8.96
CA HIS A 309 3.38 -31.02 10.37
C HIS A 309 4.42 -30.01 10.85
N TYR A 310 3.97 -28.99 11.58
CA TYR A 310 4.80 -27.87 12.02
C TYR A 310 4.93 -27.87 13.53
N THR A 311 6.16 -27.75 14.02
CA THR A 311 6.45 -27.50 15.44
C THR A 311 7.06 -26.12 15.62
N TYR A 312 6.54 -25.37 16.59
CA TYR A 312 6.95 -24.00 16.85
C TYR A 312 7.65 -23.86 18.20
N ASP A 313 8.50 -22.85 18.31
CA ASP A 313 8.86 -22.29 19.62
C ASP A 313 7.75 -21.34 20.14
N ALA A 314 7.94 -20.80 21.35
CA ALA A 314 6.93 -19.96 21.98
C ALA A 314 6.61 -18.68 21.18
N VAL A 315 7.61 -18.10 20.52
CA VAL A 315 7.44 -16.85 19.74
C VAL A 315 6.97 -17.11 18.30
N GLY A 316 6.87 -18.38 17.89
CA GLY A 316 6.32 -18.78 16.60
C GLY A 316 7.37 -19.04 15.53
N ASN A 317 8.64 -19.21 15.88
CA ASN A 317 9.62 -19.70 14.91
C ASN A 317 9.39 -21.19 14.66
N VAL A 318 9.44 -21.61 13.39
CA VAL A 318 9.30 -23.02 13.00
C VAL A 318 10.57 -23.76 13.39
N THR A 319 10.48 -24.72 14.31
CA THR A 319 11.62 -25.53 14.78
C THR A 319 11.70 -26.88 14.11
N GLN A 320 10.61 -27.37 13.53
CA GLN A 320 10.55 -28.62 12.78
C GLN A 320 9.43 -28.58 11.74
N ILE A 321 9.70 -29.18 10.59
CA ILE A 321 8.70 -29.55 9.58
C ILE A 321 8.86 -31.05 9.28
N GLU A 322 7.79 -31.81 9.33
CA GLU A 322 7.74 -33.24 8.97
C GLU A 322 6.71 -33.46 7.86
N ASP A 323 7.07 -34.15 6.79
CA ASP A 323 6.12 -34.63 5.77
C ASP A 323 5.84 -36.13 5.96
N LYS A 324 4.68 -36.46 6.54
CA LYS A 324 4.31 -37.85 6.86
C LYS A 324 3.89 -38.68 5.66
N THR A 325 3.69 -38.08 4.49
CA THR A 325 3.41 -38.84 3.27
C THR A 325 4.65 -39.48 2.67
N GLN A 326 5.83 -39.03 3.09
CA GLN A 326 7.10 -39.44 2.54
C GLN A 326 7.70 -40.54 3.42
N PRO A 327 7.98 -41.74 2.88
CA PRO A 327 8.52 -42.83 3.67
C PRO A 327 9.95 -42.52 4.13
N VAL A 328 10.36 -43.16 5.22
CA VAL A 328 11.79 -43.23 5.57
C VAL A 328 12.52 -43.98 4.47
N GLN A 329 13.56 -43.36 3.93
CA GLN A 329 14.35 -43.89 2.83
C GLN A 329 15.72 -44.35 3.34
N PHE A 330 16.17 -45.49 2.84
CA PHE A 330 17.49 -46.04 3.14
C PHE A 330 18.31 -46.10 1.86
N GLY A 331 19.37 -45.30 1.79
CA GLY A 331 20.19 -45.14 0.60
C GLY A 331 21.56 -44.55 0.98
N SER A 332 22.60 -44.88 0.24
CA SER A 332 23.95 -44.30 0.44
C SER A 332 24.47 -44.40 1.90
N ASN A 333 24.14 -45.50 2.60
CA ASN A 333 24.43 -45.73 4.02
C ASN A 333 23.83 -44.69 4.99
N GLN A 334 22.73 -44.04 4.60
CA GLN A 334 21.99 -43.08 5.41
C GLN A 334 20.54 -43.52 5.60
N ARG A 335 19.99 -43.16 6.77
CA ARG A 335 18.55 -43.14 7.01
C ARG A 335 18.07 -41.71 6.75
N VAL A 336 17.36 -41.51 5.65
CA VAL A 336 16.86 -40.20 5.20
C VAL A 336 15.38 -40.11 5.54
N GLU A 337 15.03 -39.11 6.32
CA GLU A 337 13.65 -38.81 6.71
C GLU A 337 13.18 -37.53 6.05
N ALA A 338 11.86 -37.39 5.87
CA ALA A 338 11.27 -36.13 5.44
C ALA A 338 11.05 -35.18 6.63
N ILE A 339 12.10 -35.01 7.45
CA ILE A 339 12.11 -34.16 8.63
C ILE A 339 13.19 -33.09 8.45
N SER A 340 12.78 -31.83 8.55
CA SER A 340 13.67 -30.68 8.62
C SER A 340 13.62 -30.09 10.03
N THR A 341 14.76 -29.76 10.60
CA THR A 341 14.86 -29.12 11.92
C THR A 341 15.60 -27.81 11.83
N TYR A 342 15.21 -26.85 12.67
CA TYR A 342 15.73 -25.49 12.63
C TYR A 342 16.06 -25.00 14.04
N THR A 343 17.14 -24.23 14.14
CA THR A 343 17.55 -23.56 15.38
C THR A 343 17.80 -22.09 15.12
N TYR A 344 17.62 -21.28 16.16
CA TYR A 344 17.70 -19.84 16.09
C TYR A 344 18.53 -19.28 17.24
N ASP A 345 19.15 -18.11 17.02
CA ASP A 345 19.75 -17.33 18.10
C ASP A 345 18.68 -16.54 18.89
N SER A 346 19.11 -15.76 19.90
CA SER A 346 18.17 -14.97 20.71
C SER A 346 17.56 -13.76 19.99
N LEU A 347 18.01 -13.43 18.78
CA LEU A 347 17.39 -12.45 17.90
C LEU A 347 16.48 -13.11 16.85
N TYR A 348 16.30 -14.42 16.94
CA TYR A 348 15.49 -15.24 16.03
C TYR A 348 16.04 -15.32 14.60
N GLN A 349 17.35 -15.15 14.42
CA GLN A 349 18.05 -15.43 13.16
C GLN A 349 18.31 -16.94 13.04
N LEU A 350 18.10 -17.51 11.85
CA LEU A 350 18.29 -18.94 11.62
C LEU A 350 19.78 -19.33 11.77
N THR A 351 20.14 -20.13 12.78
CA THR A 351 21.55 -20.52 13.02
C THR A 351 21.90 -21.89 12.46
N SER A 352 20.93 -22.79 12.34
CA SER A 352 21.13 -24.09 11.70
C SER A 352 19.85 -24.62 11.09
N ALA A 353 19.99 -25.36 10.00
CA ALA A 353 18.92 -26.12 9.38
C ALA A 353 19.40 -27.52 8.98
N THR A 354 18.55 -28.53 9.16
CA THR A 354 18.76 -29.87 8.62
C THR A 354 17.68 -30.19 7.60
N GLY A 355 17.97 -31.12 6.69
CA GLY A 355 16.98 -31.61 5.74
C GLY A 355 17.59 -32.64 4.79
N ARG A 356 16.97 -32.78 3.62
CA ARG A 356 17.38 -33.72 2.57
C ARG A 356 17.60 -33.01 1.23
N GLU A 357 18.64 -33.41 0.51
CA GLU A 357 19.00 -32.88 -0.81
C GLU A 357 19.42 -33.99 -1.78
N ALA A 358 19.40 -33.70 -3.10
CA ALA A 358 19.74 -34.66 -4.14
C ALA A 358 21.26 -34.77 -4.38
N GLU A 359 21.71 -35.87 -5.00
CA GLU A 359 23.10 -36.05 -5.44
C GLU A 359 23.54 -35.04 -6.50
N GLY A 360 24.80 -34.60 -6.41
CA GLY A 360 25.42 -33.65 -7.33
C GLY A 360 25.85 -32.35 -6.65
N PRO A 361 26.71 -31.56 -7.28
CA PRO A 361 27.02 -30.24 -6.77
C PRO A 361 25.78 -29.35 -6.89
N ASN A 362 25.44 -28.61 -5.82
CA ASN A 362 24.48 -27.51 -5.87
C ASN A 362 25.16 -26.36 -6.65
N ASN A 363 25.20 -26.49 -7.98
CA ASN A 363 25.85 -25.56 -8.91
C ASN A 363 25.08 -24.25 -8.97
N HIS A 364 25.16 -23.43 -7.92
CA HIS A 364 24.61 -22.09 -7.93
C HIS A 364 25.27 -21.26 -9.05
N PRO A 365 24.50 -20.58 -9.92
CA PRO A 365 23.08 -20.22 -9.80
C PRO A 365 22.09 -21.18 -10.49
N HIS A 366 22.53 -22.31 -11.05
CA HIS A 366 21.67 -23.25 -11.80
C HIS A 366 20.75 -24.09 -10.89
N LEU A 367 19.67 -24.62 -11.46
CA LEU A 367 18.87 -25.66 -10.79
C LEU A 367 19.67 -26.96 -10.74
N PRO A 368 19.47 -27.81 -9.71
CA PRO A 368 19.92 -29.19 -9.79
C PRO A 368 19.24 -29.90 -10.97
N ILE A 369 19.92 -30.92 -11.52
CA ILE A 369 19.35 -31.75 -12.58
C ILE A 369 18.07 -32.41 -12.04
N SER A 370 16.97 -32.27 -12.77
CA SER A 370 15.69 -32.85 -12.35
C SER A 370 15.72 -34.37 -12.47
N SER A 371 15.46 -35.06 -11.36
CA SER A 371 15.34 -36.51 -11.34
C SER A 371 13.97 -36.97 -11.89
N ARG A 372 13.86 -38.25 -12.22
CA ARG A 372 12.55 -38.85 -12.53
C ARG A 372 11.72 -38.96 -11.26
N ALA A 373 10.45 -38.57 -11.30
CA ALA A 373 9.50 -38.77 -10.20
C ALA A 373 8.92 -40.21 -10.20
N PRO A 374 8.78 -40.88 -9.04
CA PRO A 374 9.28 -40.47 -7.72
C PRO A 374 10.80 -40.56 -7.62
N ILE A 375 11.42 -39.69 -6.82
CA ILE A 375 12.88 -39.65 -6.66
C ILE A 375 13.44 -40.95 -6.07
N ASP A 376 14.54 -41.47 -6.63
CA ASP A 376 15.21 -42.65 -6.09
C ASP A 376 15.83 -42.32 -4.72
N ALA A 377 15.50 -43.11 -3.70
CA ALA A 377 16.01 -42.99 -2.35
C ALA A 377 17.54 -42.95 -2.26
N ARG A 378 18.26 -43.60 -3.19
CA ARG A 378 19.73 -43.58 -3.25
C ARG A 378 20.30 -42.23 -3.68
N GLN A 379 19.48 -41.37 -4.26
CA GLN A 379 19.87 -40.03 -4.71
C GLN A 379 19.66 -38.97 -3.63
N LEU A 380 19.06 -39.31 -2.48
CA LEU A 380 18.81 -38.36 -1.40
C LEU A 380 19.80 -38.53 -0.25
N PHE A 381 20.25 -37.40 0.28
CA PHE A 381 21.24 -37.32 1.36
C PHE A 381 20.79 -36.34 2.44
N ASN A 382 21.10 -36.65 3.69
CA ASN A 382 20.89 -35.70 4.79
C ASN A 382 21.93 -34.57 4.72
N PHE A 383 21.50 -33.33 4.88
CA PHE A 383 22.38 -32.17 5.00
C PHE A 383 22.21 -31.43 6.33
N THR A 384 23.21 -30.63 6.68
CA THR A 384 23.15 -29.62 7.74
C THR A 384 23.78 -28.32 7.25
N GLU A 385 23.00 -27.24 7.24
CA GLU A 385 23.49 -25.88 7.03
C GLU A 385 23.66 -25.18 8.37
N LEU A 386 24.73 -24.39 8.48
CA LEU A 386 25.06 -23.56 9.64
C LEU A 386 25.35 -22.14 9.17
N TYR A 387 24.73 -21.17 9.82
CA TYR A 387 24.76 -19.76 9.42
C TYR A 387 25.38 -18.91 10.53
N THR A 388 26.27 -17.99 10.15
CA THR A 388 26.88 -17.03 11.07
C THR A 388 26.64 -15.60 10.60
N TYR A 389 26.17 -14.73 11.50
CA TYR A 389 25.86 -13.33 11.19
C TYR A 389 26.78 -12.35 11.92
N ASP A 390 27.01 -11.19 11.32
CA ASP A 390 27.64 -10.05 11.99
C ASP A 390 26.63 -9.30 12.88
N THR A 391 27.09 -8.26 13.57
CA THR A 391 26.24 -7.47 14.48
C THR A 391 25.21 -6.58 13.77
N GLY A 392 25.30 -6.42 12.44
CA GLY A 392 24.34 -5.73 11.58
C GLY A 392 23.39 -6.69 10.86
N GLY A 393 23.45 -7.98 11.16
CA GLY A 393 22.60 -9.01 10.55
C GLY A 393 23.04 -9.45 9.15
N ASN A 394 24.27 -9.16 8.72
CA ASN A 394 24.79 -9.72 7.47
C ASN A 394 25.25 -11.15 7.68
N LEU A 395 24.85 -12.06 6.79
CA LEU A 395 25.45 -13.40 6.72
C LEU A 395 26.95 -13.26 6.39
N THR A 396 27.79 -13.87 7.21
CA THR A 396 29.26 -13.85 7.10
C THR A 396 29.82 -15.20 6.66
N GLU A 397 29.15 -16.28 7.06
CA GLU A 397 29.55 -17.65 6.72
C GLU A 397 28.32 -18.55 6.62
N LEU A 398 28.32 -19.38 5.58
CA LEU A 398 27.46 -20.55 5.42
C LEU A 398 28.35 -21.79 5.39
N ARG A 399 28.11 -22.76 6.26
CA ARG A 399 28.73 -24.08 6.18
C ARG A 399 27.68 -25.13 5.85
N HIS A 400 27.81 -25.76 4.69
CA HIS A 400 26.99 -26.89 4.26
C HIS A 400 27.75 -28.19 4.53
N VAL A 401 27.11 -29.08 5.28
CA VAL A 401 27.67 -30.39 5.65
C VAL A 401 26.77 -31.49 5.12
N ARG A 402 27.33 -32.33 4.25
CA ARG A 402 26.66 -33.51 3.68
C ARG A 402 27.72 -34.53 3.29
N ASP A 403 27.39 -35.81 3.37
CA ASP A 403 28.25 -36.85 2.79
C ASP A 403 28.59 -36.52 1.32
N ARG A 404 29.90 -36.50 1.02
CA ARG A 404 30.51 -36.20 -0.30
C ARG A 404 30.26 -34.80 -0.87
N ASN A 405 29.58 -33.89 -0.16
CA ASN A 405 29.32 -32.52 -0.62
C ASN A 405 29.39 -31.54 0.57
N ASN A 406 30.61 -31.27 1.04
CA ASN A 406 30.85 -30.30 2.11
C ASN A 406 31.46 -29.05 1.52
N TYR A 407 30.90 -27.88 1.82
CA TYR A 407 31.47 -26.61 1.42
C TYR A 407 31.22 -25.53 2.47
N THR A 408 32.12 -24.55 2.49
CA THR A 408 31.95 -23.33 3.26
C THR A 408 31.96 -22.17 2.29
N ARG A 409 30.97 -21.30 2.40
CA ARG A 409 30.99 -20.01 1.73
C ARG A 409 31.17 -18.91 2.74
N THR A 410 32.25 -18.17 2.61
CA THR A 410 32.47 -16.94 3.36
C THR A 410 31.97 -15.76 2.53
N LEU A 411 31.51 -14.72 3.22
CA LEU A 411 31.04 -13.49 2.59
C LEU A 411 31.84 -12.33 3.17
N ASN A 412 32.42 -11.51 2.29
CA ASN A 412 33.16 -10.33 2.69
C ASN A 412 32.20 -9.14 2.76
N ILE A 413 32.08 -8.50 3.91
CA ILE A 413 31.16 -7.38 4.18
C ILE A 413 31.95 -6.08 4.22
N ALA A 414 31.42 -5.04 3.59
CA ALA A 414 32.06 -3.74 3.58
C ALA A 414 32.11 -3.15 5.00
N ALA A 415 33.22 -2.50 5.33
CA ALA A 415 33.41 -1.91 6.66
C ALA A 415 32.40 -0.80 6.99
N ALA A 416 31.92 -0.07 5.97
CA ALA A 416 31.13 1.15 6.13
C ALA A 416 29.63 1.01 5.82
N ASN A 417 29.19 -0.12 5.26
CA ASN A 417 27.81 -0.36 4.81
C ASN A 417 27.50 -1.86 4.78
N ASN A 418 26.29 -2.27 4.44
CA ASN A 418 25.81 -3.65 4.45
C ASN A 418 25.99 -4.38 3.10
N ARG A 419 26.75 -3.79 2.17
CA ARG A 419 27.10 -4.43 0.89
C ARG A 419 28.08 -5.57 1.16
N LEU A 420 27.91 -6.67 0.43
CA LEU A 420 28.84 -7.80 0.50
C LEU A 420 29.05 -8.47 -0.85
N GLN A 421 30.10 -9.27 -0.91
CA GLN A 421 30.39 -10.15 -2.02
C GLN A 421 30.79 -11.53 -1.50
N SER A 422 30.49 -12.58 -2.27
CA SER A 422 31.03 -13.91 -2.01
C SER A 422 32.55 -13.90 -2.11
N TRP A 423 33.22 -14.56 -1.16
CA TRP A 423 34.67 -14.58 -1.07
C TRP A 423 35.14 -15.87 -0.37
N ASN A 424 36.24 -16.47 -0.81
CA ASN A 424 36.81 -17.61 -0.10
C ASN A 424 37.94 -17.16 0.82
N LYS A 425 37.92 -17.67 2.05
CA LYS A 425 38.95 -17.38 3.04
C LYS A 425 40.32 -17.85 2.56
N GLY A 426 41.22 -16.90 2.32
CA GLY A 426 42.57 -17.14 1.78
C GLY A 426 42.84 -16.44 0.45
N ASP A 427 41.79 -16.03 -0.26
CA ASP A 427 41.90 -15.18 -1.45
C ASP A 427 42.14 -13.72 -1.05
N SER A 428 42.64 -12.89 -1.98
CA SER A 428 42.74 -11.45 -1.73
C SER A 428 41.37 -10.86 -1.44
N THR A 429 41.27 -10.05 -0.38
CA THR A 429 40.02 -9.39 0.00
C THR A 429 39.52 -8.52 -1.17
N PRO A 430 38.31 -8.75 -1.69
CA PRO A 430 37.81 -8.02 -2.84
C PRO A 430 37.47 -6.58 -2.45
N ASP A 431 37.65 -5.65 -3.39
CA ASP A 431 37.10 -4.30 -3.27
C ASP A 431 35.58 -4.36 -3.48
N ILE A 432 34.83 -4.42 -2.38
CA ILE A 432 33.37 -4.50 -2.41
C ILE A 432 32.78 -3.23 -3.04
N ALA A 433 33.39 -2.06 -2.84
CA ALA A 433 32.85 -0.80 -3.36
C ALA A 433 32.81 -0.80 -4.88
N ALA A 434 33.80 -1.41 -5.53
CA ALA A 434 33.86 -1.54 -6.99
C ALA A 434 32.74 -2.40 -7.60
N ASN A 435 32.06 -3.23 -6.80
CA ASN A 435 31.03 -4.16 -7.29
C ASN A 435 29.60 -3.62 -7.12
N PHE A 436 29.43 -2.39 -6.64
CA PHE A 436 28.12 -1.77 -6.49
C PHE A 436 28.12 -0.35 -7.06
N ASP A 437 27.00 0.06 -7.65
CA ASP A 437 26.83 1.44 -8.06
C ASP A 437 26.65 2.38 -6.85
N ALA A 438 26.56 3.68 -7.13
CA ALA A 438 26.43 4.69 -6.08
C ALA A 438 25.12 4.57 -5.30
N ASN A 439 24.07 3.96 -5.88
CA ASN A 439 22.80 3.68 -5.24
C ASN A 439 22.74 2.28 -4.61
N GLY A 440 23.84 1.53 -4.60
CA GLY A 440 23.93 0.23 -3.95
C GLY A 440 23.39 -0.94 -4.76
N ASN A 441 23.19 -0.79 -6.07
CA ASN A 441 22.84 -1.91 -6.92
C ASN A 441 24.08 -2.71 -7.30
N LEU A 442 24.01 -4.05 -7.26
CA LEU A 442 25.12 -4.93 -7.59
C LEU A 442 25.47 -4.86 -9.09
N HIS A 443 26.76 -4.71 -9.45
CA HIS A 443 27.22 -4.62 -10.84
C HIS A 443 27.35 -5.97 -11.55
N ALA A 444 27.63 -7.06 -10.82
CA ALA A 444 27.75 -8.39 -11.40
C ALA A 444 27.41 -9.46 -10.37
N LEU A 445 26.68 -10.50 -10.79
CA LEU A 445 26.38 -11.65 -9.91
C LEU A 445 27.66 -12.44 -9.62
N GLN A 446 28.46 -12.65 -10.66
CA GLN A 446 29.72 -13.37 -10.72
C GLN A 446 30.55 -12.80 -11.88
N PRO A 447 31.87 -13.06 -11.95
CA PRO A 447 32.67 -12.70 -13.12
C PRO A 447 32.02 -13.19 -14.42
N GLY A 448 31.85 -12.29 -15.40
CA GLY A 448 31.17 -12.59 -16.67
C GLY A 448 29.64 -12.54 -16.66
N GLN A 449 29.01 -12.18 -15.53
CA GLN A 449 27.56 -12.01 -15.38
C GLN A 449 27.20 -10.60 -14.91
N ALA A 450 27.46 -9.62 -15.76
CA ALA A 450 27.15 -8.21 -15.52
C ALA A 450 25.64 -7.96 -15.37
N LEU A 451 25.30 -6.99 -14.53
CA LEU A 451 23.96 -6.51 -14.24
C LEU A 451 23.85 -5.04 -14.65
N GLU A 452 22.86 -4.73 -15.49
CA GLU A 452 22.56 -3.36 -15.88
C GLU A 452 21.29 -2.90 -15.16
N TRP A 453 21.33 -1.69 -14.60
CA TRP A 453 20.22 -1.10 -13.85
C TRP A 453 19.73 0.14 -14.56
N ASN A 454 18.41 0.32 -14.62
CA ASN A 454 17.87 1.59 -15.06
C ASN A 454 18.01 2.64 -13.95
N THR A 455 17.80 3.89 -14.33
CA THR A 455 17.72 5.09 -13.48
C THR A 455 16.79 4.92 -12.27
N ARG A 456 15.70 4.16 -12.39
CA ARG A 456 14.74 3.86 -11.30
C ARG A 456 15.21 2.75 -10.34
N ASN A 457 16.47 2.32 -10.45
CA ASN A 457 17.05 1.21 -9.67
C ASN A 457 16.34 -0.13 -9.90
N GLN A 458 15.82 -0.36 -11.10
CA GLN A 458 15.26 -1.65 -11.52
C GLN A 458 16.26 -2.37 -12.43
N LEU A 459 16.34 -3.69 -12.31
CA LEU A 459 17.26 -4.49 -13.12
C LEU A 459 16.81 -4.46 -14.59
N ALA A 460 17.57 -3.84 -15.46
CA ALA A 460 17.26 -3.69 -16.89
C ALA A 460 17.74 -4.91 -17.69
N SER A 461 18.91 -5.45 -17.38
CA SER A 461 19.43 -6.66 -18.03
C SER A 461 20.40 -7.46 -17.16
N VAL A 462 20.51 -8.76 -17.45
CA VAL A 462 21.54 -9.67 -16.93
C VAL A 462 22.27 -10.31 -18.10
N MET A 463 23.59 -10.23 -18.08
CA MET A 463 24.45 -11.06 -18.94
C MET A 463 24.48 -12.49 -18.39
N LEU A 464 24.01 -13.45 -19.18
CA LEU A 464 23.95 -14.86 -18.81
C LEU A 464 25.28 -15.56 -19.13
N ILE A 465 25.78 -15.36 -20.35
CA ILE A 465 27.05 -15.93 -20.85
C ILE A 465 27.77 -14.86 -21.68
N GLN A 466 28.97 -14.50 -21.24
CA GLN A 466 29.89 -13.65 -22.01
C GLN A 466 30.60 -14.48 -23.09
N ARG A 467 30.75 -13.92 -24.30
CA ARG A 467 31.48 -14.58 -25.41
C ARG A 467 32.61 -13.69 -25.92
N GLU A 468 33.79 -14.30 -26.11
CA GLU A 468 34.96 -13.57 -26.60
C GLU A 468 34.79 -13.07 -28.04
N ASP A 469 34.24 -13.91 -28.93
CA ASP A 469 34.13 -13.64 -30.37
C ASP A 469 32.66 -13.65 -30.87
N GLY A 470 31.73 -13.04 -30.11
CA GLY A 470 30.33 -13.05 -30.50
C GLY A 470 29.43 -12.15 -29.66
N HIS A 471 28.12 -12.26 -29.88
CA HIS A 471 27.12 -11.59 -29.04
C HIS A 471 26.89 -12.40 -27.76
N ASP A 472 26.82 -11.70 -26.63
CA ASP A 472 26.56 -12.31 -25.33
C ASP A 472 25.12 -12.83 -25.23
N ASP A 473 24.94 -13.88 -24.42
CA ASP A 473 23.60 -14.33 -24.06
C ASP A 473 23.07 -13.42 -22.94
N ILE A 474 21.90 -12.81 -23.13
CA ILE A 474 21.37 -11.75 -22.27
C ILE A 474 19.89 -11.99 -21.96
N GLU A 475 19.48 -11.69 -20.73
CA GLU A 475 18.08 -11.53 -20.35
C GLU A 475 17.78 -10.05 -20.05
N ARG A 476 16.70 -9.50 -20.63
CA ARG A 476 16.27 -8.11 -20.48
C ARG A 476 14.88 -8.02 -19.88
N TYR A 477 14.62 -6.97 -19.12
CA TYR A 477 13.34 -6.76 -18.45
C TYR A 477 12.79 -5.36 -18.72
N SER A 478 11.46 -5.26 -18.83
CA SER A 478 10.75 -3.98 -18.92
C SER A 478 9.67 -3.94 -17.84
N TYR A 479 9.49 -2.76 -17.27
CA TYR A 479 8.58 -2.52 -16.14
C TYR A 479 7.53 -1.47 -16.53
N ASP A 480 6.35 -1.58 -15.92
CA ASP A 480 5.37 -0.49 -15.92
C ASP A 480 5.77 0.63 -14.95
N SER A 481 4.96 1.69 -14.93
CA SER A 481 5.15 2.87 -14.07
C SER A 481 5.12 2.56 -12.57
N SER A 482 4.41 1.51 -12.15
CA SER A 482 4.40 1.03 -10.76
C SER A 482 5.63 0.20 -10.39
N GLY A 483 6.47 -0.10 -11.38
CA GLY A 483 7.67 -0.89 -11.25
C GLY A 483 7.46 -2.40 -11.27
N GLN A 484 6.29 -2.87 -11.73
CA GLN A 484 6.05 -4.29 -11.95
C GLN A 484 6.56 -4.71 -13.34
N ARG A 485 7.19 -5.88 -13.41
CA ARG A 485 7.72 -6.45 -14.64
C ARG A 485 6.57 -6.86 -15.55
N VAL A 486 6.53 -6.28 -16.74
CA VAL A 486 5.52 -6.57 -17.76
C VAL A 486 6.09 -7.29 -18.97
N ARG A 487 7.42 -7.29 -19.14
CA ARG A 487 8.11 -7.97 -20.25
C ARG A 487 9.45 -8.54 -19.80
N LYS A 488 9.76 -9.75 -20.28
CA LYS A 488 11.07 -10.40 -20.15
C LYS A 488 11.48 -10.96 -21.51
N ILE A 489 12.70 -10.66 -21.96
CA ILE A 489 13.25 -11.16 -23.23
C ILE A 489 14.59 -11.81 -22.96
N GLN A 490 14.72 -13.09 -23.26
CA GLN A 490 15.97 -13.82 -23.24
C GLN A 490 16.47 -14.02 -24.68
N THR A 491 17.71 -13.65 -24.95
CA THR A 491 18.40 -13.88 -26.22
C THR A 491 19.61 -14.77 -25.96
N THR A 492 19.68 -15.90 -26.67
CA THR A 492 20.84 -16.81 -26.62
C THR A 492 21.34 -17.08 -28.03
N HIS A 493 22.65 -17.15 -28.22
CA HIS A 493 23.28 -17.33 -29.52
C HIS A 493 23.81 -18.76 -29.69
N ALA A 494 23.41 -19.48 -30.74
CA ALA A 494 24.11 -20.68 -31.20
C ALA A 494 25.08 -20.29 -32.34
N ALA A 495 25.90 -21.23 -32.82
CA ALA A 495 26.92 -20.97 -33.86
C ALA A 495 26.36 -20.29 -35.14
N SER A 496 25.08 -20.51 -35.47
CA SER A 496 24.44 -19.94 -36.67
C SER A 496 23.01 -19.41 -36.44
N VAL A 497 22.46 -19.51 -35.23
CA VAL A 497 21.05 -19.16 -34.95
C VAL A 497 20.94 -18.39 -33.64
N THR A 498 20.21 -17.29 -33.65
CA THR A 498 19.79 -16.59 -32.42
C THR A 498 18.45 -17.14 -31.95
N HIS A 499 18.35 -17.53 -30.70
CA HIS A 499 17.09 -17.96 -30.07
C HIS A 499 16.58 -16.84 -29.17
N THR A 500 15.32 -16.47 -29.35
CA THR A 500 14.64 -15.49 -28.51
C THR A 500 13.49 -16.15 -27.78
N ARG A 501 13.44 -15.98 -26.46
CA ARG A 501 12.29 -16.33 -25.63
C ARG A 501 11.74 -15.05 -25.03
N GLU A 502 10.46 -14.80 -25.22
CA GLU A 502 9.78 -13.62 -24.68
C GLU A 502 8.63 -14.05 -23.77
N VAL A 503 8.50 -13.36 -22.63
CA VAL A 503 7.35 -13.44 -21.74
C VAL A 503 6.74 -12.06 -21.60
N ARG A 504 5.43 -11.95 -21.83
CA ARG A 504 4.63 -10.78 -21.49
C ARG A 504 3.73 -11.11 -20.32
N TYR A 505 3.82 -10.30 -19.27
CA TYR A 505 3.02 -10.44 -18.06
C TYR A 505 1.84 -9.49 -18.16
N LEU A 506 0.64 -10.05 -18.21
CA LEU A 506 -0.63 -9.35 -18.32
C LEU A 506 -1.53 -9.81 -17.17
N PRO A 507 -2.59 -9.07 -16.83
CA PRO A 507 -3.46 -9.50 -15.75
C PRO A 507 -4.09 -10.87 -16.06
N GLY A 508 -3.87 -11.84 -15.15
CA GLY A 508 -4.36 -13.22 -15.27
C GLY A 508 -3.72 -14.07 -16.37
N LEU A 509 -2.72 -13.56 -17.09
CA LEU A 509 -2.18 -14.21 -18.28
C LEU A 509 -0.69 -13.92 -18.49
N GLU A 510 0.09 -14.97 -18.72
CA GLU A 510 1.42 -14.84 -19.31
C GLU A 510 1.39 -15.30 -20.76
N ILE A 511 1.94 -14.49 -21.66
CA ILE A 511 2.13 -14.87 -23.06
C ILE A 511 3.60 -15.20 -23.25
N ARG A 512 3.89 -16.46 -23.54
CA ARG A 512 5.24 -17.01 -23.72
C ARG A 512 5.47 -17.35 -25.20
N THR A 513 6.45 -16.72 -25.82
CA THR A 513 6.79 -16.92 -27.24
C THR A 513 8.23 -17.40 -27.36
N ARG A 514 8.47 -18.42 -28.19
CA ARG A 514 9.79 -18.93 -28.60
C ARG A 514 9.77 -19.20 -30.12
N THR A 515 10.91 -19.48 -30.75
CA THR A 515 11.08 -19.55 -32.23
C THR A 515 9.98 -20.28 -33.00
N HIS A 516 9.36 -21.33 -32.43
CA HIS A 516 8.26 -22.08 -33.06
C HIS A 516 7.09 -22.37 -32.11
N GLU A 517 7.01 -21.67 -30.99
CA GLU A 517 6.06 -21.97 -29.92
C GLU A 517 5.41 -20.67 -29.43
N ARG A 518 4.09 -20.73 -29.26
CA ARG A 518 3.33 -19.67 -28.60
C ARG A 518 2.38 -20.31 -27.59
N LEU A 519 2.60 -19.96 -26.34
CA LEU A 519 1.92 -20.49 -25.18
C LEU A 519 1.27 -19.36 -24.37
N GLU A 520 0.00 -19.53 -24.08
CA GLU A 520 -0.78 -18.70 -23.17
C GLU A 520 -0.90 -19.45 -21.84
N VAL A 521 -0.35 -18.87 -20.77
CA VAL A 521 -0.39 -19.44 -19.42
C VAL A 521 -1.40 -18.63 -18.60
N ILE A 522 -2.59 -19.18 -18.41
CA ILE A 522 -3.61 -18.55 -17.56
C ILE A 522 -3.25 -18.83 -16.10
N THR A 523 -3.18 -17.77 -15.30
CA THR A 523 -2.82 -17.84 -13.88
C THR A 523 -4.06 -17.61 -13.02
N LEU A 524 -4.31 -18.53 -12.09
CA LEU A 524 -5.41 -18.45 -11.13
C LEU A 524 -4.88 -18.70 -9.73
N GLN A 525 -5.21 -17.82 -8.79
CA GLN A 525 -4.95 -18.01 -7.37
C GLN A 525 -6.28 -18.06 -6.63
N ALA A 526 -6.49 -19.12 -5.85
CA ALA A 526 -7.72 -19.31 -5.08
C ALA A 526 -7.39 -20.00 -3.75
N GLY A 527 -7.47 -19.25 -2.65
CA GLY A 527 -7.05 -19.73 -1.34
C GLY A 527 -5.60 -20.22 -1.35
N ARG A 528 -5.42 -21.51 -1.06
CA ARG A 528 -4.12 -22.20 -1.06
C ARG A 528 -3.79 -22.90 -2.39
N CYS A 529 -4.69 -22.86 -3.38
CA CYS A 529 -4.40 -23.32 -4.75
C CYS A 529 -3.76 -22.19 -5.56
N SER A 530 -2.57 -22.46 -6.09
CA SER A 530 -2.14 -21.82 -7.33
C SER A 530 -2.40 -22.77 -8.50
N VAL A 531 -3.02 -22.28 -9.56
CA VAL A 531 -3.30 -23.07 -10.77
C VAL A 531 -2.76 -22.36 -11.99
N ARG A 532 -2.04 -23.11 -12.82
CA ARG A 532 -1.56 -22.67 -14.13
C ARG A 532 -2.20 -23.53 -15.21
N TYR A 533 -2.89 -22.90 -16.14
CA TYR A 533 -3.44 -23.56 -17.32
C TYR A 533 -2.56 -23.26 -18.52
N LEU A 534 -2.03 -24.29 -19.18
CA LEU A 534 -1.16 -24.17 -20.35
C LEU A 534 -1.96 -24.34 -21.64
N HIS A 535 -2.11 -23.26 -22.41
CA HIS A 535 -2.84 -23.23 -23.68
C HIS A 535 -1.92 -22.86 -24.85
N TRP A 536 -1.55 -23.83 -25.68
CA TRP A 536 -0.72 -23.57 -26.86
C TRP A 536 -1.57 -23.09 -28.03
N THR A 537 -1.24 -21.92 -28.56
CA THR A 537 -1.79 -21.44 -29.84
C THR A 537 -0.91 -21.85 -31.02
N GLN A 538 0.35 -22.22 -30.76
CA GLN A 538 1.29 -22.73 -31.77
C GLN A 538 2.38 -23.60 -31.12
N GLY A 539 2.84 -24.64 -31.82
CA GLY A 539 4.10 -25.33 -31.48
C GLY A 539 4.08 -26.20 -30.24
N ARG A 540 2.91 -26.75 -29.89
CA ARG A 540 2.77 -27.62 -28.72
C ARG A 540 3.74 -28.82 -28.79
N PRO A 541 4.50 -29.11 -27.71
CA PRO A 541 5.25 -30.35 -27.59
C PRO A 541 4.35 -31.59 -27.65
N ALA A 542 4.72 -32.62 -28.41
CA ALA A 542 3.90 -33.80 -28.62
C ALA A 542 3.54 -34.52 -27.30
N ASP A 543 4.48 -34.55 -26.35
CA ASP A 543 4.39 -35.26 -25.07
C ASP A 543 3.61 -34.50 -23.98
N ILE A 544 3.09 -33.30 -24.26
CA ILE A 544 2.27 -32.54 -23.31
C ILE A 544 0.84 -32.45 -23.83
N ALA A 545 -0.15 -32.74 -22.97
CA ALA A 545 -1.56 -32.60 -23.31
C ALA A 545 -1.89 -31.17 -23.80
N ALA A 546 -2.84 -31.03 -24.72
CA ALA A 546 -3.14 -29.76 -25.40
C ALA A 546 -3.51 -28.57 -24.49
N ASN A 547 -3.98 -28.89 -23.29
CA ASN A 547 -4.68 -27.98 -22.39
C ASN A 547 -4.38 -28.41 -20.95
N GLN A 548 -3.09 -28.55 -20.63
CA GLN A 548 -2.67 -29.09 -19.34
C GLN A 548 -2.99 -28.10 -18.22
N ILE A 549 -3.71 -28.57 -17.20
CA ILE A 549 -3.89 -27.86 -15.93
C ILE A 549 -2.82 -28.33 -14.96
N ARG A 550 -2.16 -27.41 -14.28
CA ARG A 550 -1.14 -27.67 -13.26
C ARG A 550 -1.60 -27.07 -11.95
N TYR A 551 -2.05 -27.92 -11.04
CA TYR A 551 -2.42 -27.56 -9.67
C TYR A 551 -1.20 -27.61 -8.79
N SER A 552 -0.84 -26.48 -8.17
CA SER A 552 0.24 -26.40 -7.19
C SER A 552 -0.29 -26.71 -5.79
N LEU A 553 0.42 -27.58 -5.06
CA LEU A 553 0.29 -27.71 -3.61
C LEU A 553 1.49 -27.01 -2.97
N ASP A 554 1.20 -25.90 -2.29
CA ASP A 554 2.21 -25.02 -1.73
C ASP A 554 2.41 -25.28 -0.23
N ASP A 555 3.62 -25.05 0.26
CA ASP A 555 3.93 -25.09 1.71
C ASP A 555 3.38 -23.84 2.45
N HIS A 556 3.77 -23.66 3.71
CA HIS A 556 3.37 -22.50 4.52
C HIS A 556 3.95 -21.17 4.02
N LEU A 557 5.04 -21.20 3.27
CA LEU A 557 5.68 -20.02 2.66
C LEU A 557 5.13 -19.72 1.24
N ARG A 558 4.18 -20.55 0.77
CA ARG A 558 3.69 -20.57 -0.62
C ARG A 558 4.72 -21.09 -1.64
N SER A 559 5.72 -21.86 -1.21
CA SER A 559 6.64 -22.52 -2.12
C SER A 559 5.97 -23.73 -2.79
N SER A 560 6.02 -23.77 -4.13
CA SER A 560 5.38 -24.82 -4.94
C SER A 560 6.07 -26.17 -4.76
N SER A 561 5.53 -27.00 -3.87
CA SER A 561 6.14 -28.27 -3.46
C SER A 561 5.75 -29.42 -4.38
N LEU A 562 4.49 -29.47 -4.83
CA LEU A 562 3.97 -30.47 -5.77
C LEU A 562 3.19 -29.79 -6.90
N GLU A 563 3.32 -30.29 -8.12
CA GLU A 563 2.41 -29.98 -9.22
C GLU A 563 1.64 -31.23 -9.63
N LEU A 564 0.31 -31.12 -9.71
CA LEU A 564 -0.60 -32.21 -10.09
C LEU A 564 -1.34 -31.84 -11.38
N ASP A 565 -1.67 -32.84 -12.19
CA ASP A 565 -2.51 -32.63 -13.37
C ASP A 565 -4.03 -32.63 -13.05
N ASP A 566 -4.85 -32.56 -14.10
CA ASP A 566 -6.30 -32.56 -14.04
C ASP A 566 -6.90 -33.88 -13.49
N GLN A 567 -6.11 -34.96 -13.49
CA GLN A 567 -6.46 -36.26 -12.90
C GLN A 567 -5.78 -36.48 -11.53
N ALA A 568 -5.26 -35.41 -10.92
CA ALA A 568 -4.53 -35.43 -9.65
C ALA A 568 -3.25 -36.29 -9.67
N SER A 569 -2.71 -36.61 -10.85
CA SER A 569 -1.45 -37.35 -10.98
C SER A 569 -0.26 -36.40 -10.84
N LEU A 570 0.80 -36.87 -10.18
CA LEU A 570 2.01 -36.09 -9.93
C LEU A 570 2.72 -35.73 -11.24
N ILE A 571 2.88 -34.43 -11.51
CA ILE A 571 3.71 -33.90 -12.59
C ILE A 571 5.13 -33.69 -12.07
N SER A 572 5.28 -32.90 -11.00
CA SER A 572 6.58 -32.54 -10.44
C SER A 572 6.55 -32.41 -8.92
N GLN A 573 7.71 -32.57 -8.31
CA GLN A 573 7.95 -32.34 -6.89
C GLN A 573 9.25 -31.56 -6.72
N GLU A 574 9.28 -30.64 -5.78
CA GLU A 574 10.45 -29.81 -5.48
C GLU A 574 10.54 -29.51 -3.99
N SER A 575 11.78 -29.47 -3.48
CA SER A 575 12.08 -29.09 -2.11
C SER A 575 13.16 -28.02 -2.09
N TYR A 576 13.12 -27.16 -1.08
CA TYR A 576 13.98 -26.00 -0.98
C TYR A 576 14.88 -26.07 0.27
N LEU A 577 16.09 -25.54 0.14
CA LEU A 577 16.91 -25.09 1.27
C LEU A 577 16.22 -23.88 1.92
N PRO A 578 16.51 -23.56 3.19
CA PRO A 578 15.78 -22.52 3.94
C PRO A 578 15.75 -21.15 3.25
N TYR A 579 16.82 -20.78 2.54
CA TYR A 579 16.93 -19.51 1.83
C TYR A 579 16.52 -19.60 0.34
N GLY A 580 15.78 -20.65 -0.06
CA GLY A 580 15.14 -20.76 -1.38
C GLY A 580 15.98 -21.36 -2.51
N GLY A 581 17.19 -21.85 -2.21
CA GLY A 581 17.91 -22.72 -3.14
C GLY A 581 17.15 -24.04 -3.33
N THR A 582 17.08 -24.59 -4.54
CA THR A 582 16.43 -25.89 -4.75
C THR A 582 17.32 -27.00 -4.18
N ALA A 583 16.85 -27.70 -3.15
CA ALA A 583 17.56 -28.83 -2.53
C ALA A 583 17.47 -30.09 -3.40
N TRP A 584 16.31 -30.31 -4.03
CA TRP A 584 16.10 -31.34 -5.04
C TRP A 584 14.83 -31.07 -5.83
N THR A 585 14.75 -31.63 -7.03
CA THR A 585 13.56 -31.57 -7.87
C THR A 585 13.41 -32.85 -8.68
N ALA A 586 12.18 -33.30 -8.86
CA ALA A 586 11.84 -34.45 -9.67
C ALA A 586 10.60 -34.16 -10.53
N SER A 587 10.56 -34.73 -11.72
CA SER A 587 9.44 -34.61 -12.65
C SER A 587 9.18 -35.94 -13.35
N ARG A 588 7.92 -36.21 -13.74
CA ARG A 588 7.60 -37.39 -14.54
C ARG A 588 8.12 -37.28 -15.98
N SER A 589 8.38 -36.05 -16.45
CA SER A 589 8.90 -35.74 -17.78
C SER A 589 9.87 -34.56 -17.74
N ALA A 590 10.98 -34.68 -18.48
CA ALA A 590 11.92 -33.58 -18.66
C ALA A 590 11.29 -32.40 -19.43
N VAL A 591 10.36 -32.69 -20.36
CA VAL A 591 9.65 -31.66 -21.13
C VAL A 591 8.70 -30.89 -20.22
N GLU A 592 7.93 -31.57 -19.37
CA GLU A 592 6.99 -30.92 -18.44
C GLU A 592 7.70 -30.12 -17.33
N ALA A 593 8.96 -30.44 -17.03
CA ALA A 593 9.77 -29.71 -16.05
C ALA A 593 10.14 -28.29 -16.52
N ASP A 594 10.32 -28.06 -17.83
CA ASP A 594 10.69 -26.75 -18.42
C ASP A 594 9.56 -25.70 -18.27
N TYR A 595 8.34 -26.15 -17.99
CA TYR A 595 7.18 -25.27 -17.82
C TYR A 595 6.86 -24.89 -16.36
N LYS A 596 7.64 -25.40 -15.38
CA LYS A 596 7.54 -24.95 -13.98
C LYS A 596 8.36 -23.68 -13.76
N THR A 597 7.68 -22.54 -13.64
CA THR A 597 8.30 -21.21 -13.52
C THR A 597 8.23 -20.66 -12.11
N ILE A 598 7.11 -20.87 -11.40
CA ILE A 598 6.91 -20.48 -10.00
C ILE A 598 7.44 -21.57 -9.08
N ARG A 599 8.24 -21.17 -8.10
CA ARG A 599 8.96 -22.10 -7.21
C ARG A 599 8.89 -21.63 -5.76
N TYR A 600 10.00 -21.16 -5.20
CA TYR A 600 10.12 -20.70 -3.81
C TYR A 600 9.28 -19.45 -3.55
N SER A 601 8.54 -19.45 -2.43
CA SER A 601 7.68 -18.34 -1.98
C SER A 601 6.70 -17.80 -3.04
N GLY A 602 6.22 -18.68 -3.93
CA GLY A 602 5.32 -18.29 -5.01
C GLY A 602 5.94 -17.35 -6.05
N LYS A 603 7.28 -17.29 -6.14
CA LYS A 603 8.00 -16.39 -7.06
C LYS A 603 8.57 -17.10 -8.28
N GLU A 604 8.64 -16.36 -9.39
CA GLU A 604 9.28 -16.85 -10.62
C GLU A 604 10.79 -16.89 -10.45
N ARG A 605 11.40 -18.01 -10.81
CA ARG A 605 12.85 -18.15 -10.93
C ARG A 605 13.28 -17.93 -12.37
N ASP A 606 14.07 -16.90 -12.60
CA ASP A 606 14.55 -16.53 -13.94
C ASP A 606 15.75 -17.36 -14.40
N ALA A 607 16.14 -17.23 -15.67
CA ALA A 607 17.26 -17.97 -16.25
C ALA A 607 18.60 -17.65 -15.57
N SER A 608 18.73 -16.45 -15.00
CA SER A 608 19.86 -16.02 -14.17
C SER A 608 19.92 -16.73 -12.81
N GLY A 609 18.88 -17.48 -12.44
CA GLY A 609 18.71 -18.12 -11.13
C GLY A 609 18.12 -17.20 -10.05
N LEU A 610 18.00 -15.89 -10.32
CA LEU A 610 17.37 -14.93 -9.43
C LEU A 610 15.86 -15.19 -9.32
N TYR A 611 15.31 -14.89 -8.16
CA TYR A 611 13.87 -14.83 -7.96
C TYR A 611 13.38 -13.39 -8.12
N TYR A 612 12.33 -13.20 -8.94
CA TYR A 612 11.67 -11.91 -9.09
C TYR A 612 10.54 -11.76 -8.09
N TYR A 613 10.64 -10.77 -7.19
CA TYR A 613 9.66 -10.55 -6.12
C TYR A 613 8.68 -9.39 -6.38
N GLY A 614 8.88 -8.61 -7.45
CA GLY A 614 8.13 -7.38 -7.73
C GLY A 614 9.08 -6.19 -7.81
N HIS A 615 9.47 -5.63 -6.68
CA HIS A 615 10.36 -4.45 -6.64
C HIS A 615 11.85 -4.81 -6.56
N ARG A 616 12.18 -6.04 -6.18
CA ARG A 616 13.57 -6.51 -6.06
C ARG A 616 13.76 -7.90 -6.64
N TYR A 617 15.03 -8.20 -6.91
CA TYR A 617 15.51 -9.53 -7.28
C TYR A 617 16.29 -10.13 -6.12
N TYR A 618 16.01 -11.40 -5.83
CA TYR A 618 16.60 -12.15 -4.73
C TYR A 618 17.57 -13.21 -5.27
N ALA A 619 18.78 -13.25 -4.73
CA ALA A 619 19.77 -14.26 -5.05
C ALA A 619 19.79 -15.34 -3.95
N PRO A 620 19.14 -16.51 -4.15
CA PRO A 620 19.01 -17.54 -3.11
C PRO A 620 20.35 -18.12 -2.69
N TRP A 621 21.33 -18.17 -3.60
CA TRP A 621 22.68 -18.55 -3.21
C TRP A 621 23.28 -17.47 -2.32
N LEU A 622 23.21 -16.18 -2.66
CA LEU A 622 23.74 -15.09 -1.82
C LEU A 622 22.99 -14.95 -0.48
N GLN A 623 21.78 -15.49 -0.38
CA GLN A 623 20.88 -15.38 0.78
C GLN A 623 20.54 -13.92 1.10
N ARG A 624 20.41 -13.10 0.04
CA ARG A 624 20.09 -11.67 0.13
C ARG A 624 19.57 -11.08 -1.18
N TRP A 625 19.01 -9.89 -1.06
CA TRP A 625 18.67 -9.03 -2.19
C TRP A 625 19.93 -8.53 -2.91
N ILE A 626 19.84 -8.31 -4.22
CA ILE A 626 20.94 -7.77 -5.05
C ILE A 626 20.91 -6.24 -5.21
N SER A 627 19.88 -5.60 -4.64
CA SER A 627 19.70 -4.15 -4.55
C SER A 627 19.11 -3.79 -3.18
N PRO A 628 19.35 -2.57 -2.68
CA PRO A 628 18.79 -2.14 -1.40
C PRO A 628 17.27 -2.02 -1.47
N ASP A 629 16.63 -2.13 -0.31
CA ASP A 629 15.19 -1.96 -0.17
C ASP A 629 14.70 -0.58 -0.67
N PRO A 630 13.84 -0.52 -1.69
CA PRO A 630 13.31 0.75 -2.18
C PRO A 630 12.30 1.38 -1.21
N ALA A 631 11.75 0.64 -0.22
CA ALA A 631 10.94 1.20 0.85
C ALA A 631 11.80 1.80 2.00
N GLY A 632 13.12 1.69 1.93
CA GLY A 632 14.03 2.18 2.97
C GLY A 632 14.08 1.26 4.18
N ALA A 633 14.24 1.84 5.38
CA ALA A 633 14.50 1.09 6.60
C ALA A 633 13.24 0.47 7.26
N VAL A 634 12.21 0.12 6.47
CA VAL A 634 10.94 -0.46 6.98
C VAL A 634 11.14 -1.81 7.68
N ASP A 635 12.02 -2.65 7.13
CA ASP A 635 12.42 -3.95 7.70
C ASP A 635 13.75 -3.87 8.50
N GLY A 636 14.17 -2.65 8.85
CA GLY A 636 15.40 -2.36 9.59
C GLY A 636 16.51 -1.73 8.74
N LEU A 637 17.63 -1.39 9.39
CA LEU A 637 18.72 -0.60 8.79
C LEU A 637 19.64 -1.39 7.84
N ASN A 638 19.42 -2.70 7.67
CA ASN A 638 20.14 -3.52 6.69
C ASN A 638 19.26 -3.71 5.46
N LEU A 639 19.48 -2.87 4.44
CA LEU A 639 18.61 -2.80 3.26
C LEU A 639 18.73 -4.02 2.32
N TYR A 640 19.62 -4.97 2.61
CA TYR A 640 19.80 -6.20 1.85
C TYR A 640 19.32 -7.45 2.58
N CYS A 641 18.84 -7.31 3.83
CA CYS A 641 18.43 -8.43 4.67
C CYS A 641 17.22 -9.16 4.08
N MET A 642 17.29 -10.49 4.01
CA MET A 642 16.16 -11.31 3.59
C MET A 642 15.30 -11.65 4.81
N VAL A 643 14.13 -11.01 4.92
CA VAL A 643 13.08 -11.27 5.92
C VAL A 643 13.58 -11.46 7.36
N GLY A 644 14.50 -10.58 7.80
CA GLY A 644 15.06 -10.62 9.16
C GLY A 644 15.94 -11.83 9.47
N ASN A 645 16.50 -12.50 8.46
CA ASN A 645 17.24 -13.76 8.56
C ASN A 645 16.42 -14.94 9.13
N ASN A 646 15.10 -14.92 8.95
CA ASN A 646 14.23 -16.02 9.33
C ASN A 646 13.30 -16.42 8.17
N PRO A 647 13.87 -16.99 7.08
CA PRO A 647 13.14 -17.31 5.86
C PRO A 647 12.20 -18.51 6.01
N VAL A 648 12.27 -19.24 7.13
CA VAL A 648 11.38 -20.37 7.42
C VAL A 648 10.07 -19.90 8.07
N ARG A 649 10.04 -18.70 8.65
CA ARG A 649 8.84 -18.10 9.24
C ARG A 649 8.20 -17.05 8.33
N PHE A 650 9.01 -16.13 7.82
CA PHE A 650 8.51 -14.93 7.16
C PHE A 650 8.59 -15.04 5.63
N VAL A 651 7.64 -14.38 4.96
CA VAL A 651 7.59 -14.23 3.50
C VAL A 651 7.62 -12.74 3.17
N ASP A 652 8.31 -12.36 2.09
CA ASP A 652 8.15 -11.03 1.47
C ASP A 652 7.34 -11.21 0.17
N HIS A 653 6.21 -10.52 0.07
CA HIS A 653 5.32 -10.66 -1.09
C HIS A 653 5.69 -9.75 -2.25
N LYS A 654 6.41 -8.65 -2.02
CA LYS A 654 6.63 -7.60 -3.04
C LYS A 654 8.10 -7.23 -3.22
N GLY A 655 8.98 -7.80 -2.41
CA GLY A 655 10.37 -7.37 -2.29
C GLY A 655 10.49 -6.04 -1.54
N LEU A 656 9.67 -5.79 -0.52
CA LEU A 656 9.60 -4.53 0.22
C LEU A 656 9.57 -4.68 1.74
N MET A 657 8.86 -5.70 2.25
CA MET A 657 8.72 -5.92 3.70
C MET A 657 8.20 -7.32 3.99
N ARG A 658 8.36 -7.78 5.24
CA ARG A 658 7.78 -9.04 5.72
C ARG A 658 6.24 -8.96 5.78
N ASP A 659 5.59 -10.08 5.48
CA ASP A 659 4.13 -10.24 5.42
C ASP A 659 3.42 -10.02 6.77
N GLU A 660 4.05 -10.36 7.90
CA GLU A 660 3.49 -10.04 9.22
C GLU A 660 3.37 -8.52 9.44
N ASP A 661 4.41 -7.76 9.06
CA ASP A 661 4.41 -6.30 9.17
C ASP A 661 3.38 -5.67 8.20
N LEU A 662 3.29 -6.19 6.96
CA LEU A 662 2.29 -5.73 5.99
C LEU A 662 0.85 -5.95 6.46
N ARG A 663 0.55 -7.13 7.02
CA ARG A 663 -0.77 -7.42 7.59
C ARG A 663 -1.10 -6.49 8.74
N GLU A 664 -0.14 -6.22 9.63
CA GLU A 664 -0.33 -5.27 10.72
C GLU A 664 -0.65 -3.87 10.20
N PHE A 665 0.03 -3.40 9.14
CA PHE A 665 -0.30 -2.13 8.48
C PHE A 665 -1.68 -2.13 7.82
N GLU A 666 -2.04 -3.20 7.11
CA GLU A 666 -3.35 -3.33 6.46
C GLU A 666 -4.49 -3.45 7.47
N ASP A 667 -4.28 -4.19 8.57
CA ASP A 667 -5.25 -4.38 9.65
C ASP A 667 -5.38 -3.12 10.50
N TRP A 668 -4.28 -2.41 10.76
CA TRP A 668 -4.34 -1.08 11.34
C TRP A 668 -5.06 -0.11 10.41
N GLY A 669 -4.78 -0.14 9.11
CA GLY A 669 -5.48 0.65 8.10
C GLY A 669 -6.98 0.33 8.04
N ARG A 670 -7.35 -0.95 8.09
CA ARG A 670 -8.73 -1.44 8.14
C ARG A 670 -9.41 -1.05 9.45
N ALA A 671 -8.78 -1.23 10.61
CA ALA A 671 -9.32 -0.88 11.92
C ALA A 671 -9.49 0.64 12.06
N ARG A 672 -8.55 1.42 11.53
CA ARG A 672 -8.62 2.88 11.35
C ARG A 672 -9.80 3.28 10.47
N SER A 673 -9.95 2.64 9.31
CA SER A 673 -11.08 2.87 8.41
C SER A 673 -12.40 2.45 9.03
N GLN A 674 -12.43 1.33 9.78
CA GLN A 674 -13.60 0.82 10.46
C GLN A 674 -13.96 1.69 11.66
N GLU A 675 -13.00 2.20 12.42
CA GLU A 675 -13.21 3.18 13.49
C GLU A 675 -13.79 4.48 12.90
N ILE A 676 -13.30 4.96 11.76
CA ILE A 676 -13.89 6.09 11.05
C ILE A 676 -15.33 5.80 10.60
N MET A 677 -15.63 4.57 10.16
CA MET A 677 -16.98 4.15 9.71
C MET A 677 -17.95 3.85 10.86
N ASP A 678 -17.46 3.30 11.96
CA ASP A 678 -18.21 2.98 13.18
C ASP A 678 -18.51 4.26 13.97
N THR A 679 -17.57 5.22 13.98
CA THR A 679 -17.80 6.56 14.51
C THR A 679 -18.76 7.37 13.63
N ALA A 680 -19.01 6.94 12.39
CA ALA A 680 -20.02 7.50 11.50
C ALA A 680 -21.42 6.87 11.68
N ASN A 681 -21.54 5.69 12.30
CA ASN A 681 -22.81 5.03 12.59
C ASN A 681 -23.23 5.26 14.04
N GLY A 682 -23.96 6.34 14.28
CA GLY A 682 -24.48 6.66 15.61
C GLY A 682 -25.47 5.61 16.10
N ASP A 683 -25.14 4.90 17.18
CA ASP A 683 -26.14 4.34 18.07
C ASP A 683 -25.88 4.79 19.51
N PHE A 684 -26.66 5.77 19.95
CA PHE A 684 -26.54 6.37 21.27
C PHE A 684 -27.06 5.39 22.34
N THR A 685 -26.18 4.56 22.93
CA THR A 685 -26.25 4.22 24.36
C THR A 685 -24.88 3.87 24.94
N TYR A 686 -24.46 4.60 25.98
CA TYR A 686 -23.28 4.28 26.78
C TYR A 686 -23.63 3.17 27.80
N ARG A 687 -22.90 2.04 27.80
CA ARG A 687 -22.50 1.32 29.04
C ARG A 687 -21.37 0.30 28.86
N LEU A 688 -20.20 0.76 29.33
CA LEU A 688 -19.12 0.09 30.08
C LEU A 688 -18.32 -1.05 29.41
N MET A 689 -17.07 -0.73 29.08
CA MET A 689 -15.95 -1.67 29.24
C MET A 689 -15.93 -2.28 30.65
N PRO A 690 -15.48 -3.53 30.73
CA PRO A 690 -14.42 -3.89 31.68
C PRO A 690 -13.33 -4.76 31.00
N ASP A 691 -12.04 -4.73 31.35
CA ASP A 691 -11.31 -3.88 32.31
C ASP A 691 -9.78 -3.77 31.96
N ASP A 692 -9.29 -4.32 30.84
CA ASP A 692 -7.83 -4.50 30.65
C ASP A 692 -7.21 -3.81 29.42
N TYR A 693 -7.84 -2.79 28.83
CA TYR A 693 -7.21 -2.05 27.73
C TYR A 693 -6.67 -0.69 28.19
N ASP A 694 -5.34 -0.64 28.37
CA ASP A 694 -4.58 0.56 28.71
C ASP A 694 -4.54 1.56 27.53
N LYS A 695 -4.76 2.82 27.89
CA LYS A 695 -5.20 3.96 27.06
C LYS A 695 -4.04 4.77 26.48
N SER A 696 -3.04 4.14 25.85
CA SER A 696 -1.80 4.86 25.53
C SER A 696 -1.51 5.16 24.05
N SER A 697 -2.46 5.12 23.12
CA SER A 697 -2.19 5.43 21.70
C SER A 697 -3.21 6.35 21.01
N ASP A 698 -3.42 7.54 21.57
CA ASP A 698 -4.04 8.71 20.90
C ASP A 698 -3.07 9.30 19.84
N GLN A 699 -3.18 8.91 18.56
CA GLN A 699 -2.36 9.50 17.48
C GLN A 699 -3.11 10.02 16.25
N PHE A 700 -4.44 10.08 16.26
CA PHE A 700 -5.16 10.33 15.02
C PHE A 700 -5.55 11.78 14.71
N LEU A 701 -5.72 12.62 15.71
CA LEU A 701 -5.93 14.04 15.49
C LEU A 701 -4.57 14.73 15.60
N ASP A 702 -4.16 15.42 14.53
CA ASP A 702 -2.97 16.28 14.56
C ASP A 702 -3.00 17.13 15.84
N LYS A 703 -1.93 17.03 16.66
CA LYS A 703 -1.78 17.85 17.87
C LYS A 703 -1.79 19.35 17.56
N ARG A 704 -1.65 19.80 16.30
CA ARG A 704 -1.86 21.19 15.87
C ARG A 704 -3.33 21.56 15.66
N LEU A 705 -4.19 20.65 15.22
CA LEU A 705 -5.64 20.90 15.08
C LEU A 705 -6.32 21.03 16.45
N LEU A 706 -5.88 20.26 17.45
CA LEU A 706 -6.28 20.41 18.85
C LEU A 706 -5.64 21.63 19.57
N ARG A 707 -4.70 22.33 18.90
CA ARG A 707 -4.08 23.57 19.41
C ARG A 707 -4.82 24.83 18.95
N GLN A 708 -5.71 24.74 17.96
CA GLN A 708 -6.47 25.88 17.45
C GLN A 708 -7.99 25.64 17.60
N GLU A 709 -8.57 26.28 18.62
CA GLU A 709 -9.97 26.67 18.84
C GLU A 709 -11.13 25.90 18.16
N PHE A 710 -11.83 25.08 18.97
CA PHE A 710 -13.25 24.62 18.90
C PHE A 710 -13.83 24.11 17.56
N LEU A 711 -14.08 22.80 17.49
CA LEU A 711 -14.98 22.19 16.50
C LEU A 711 -16.40 22.12 17.10
N ALA A 712 -17.43 22.65 16.44
CA ALA A 712 -18.83 22.48 16.82
C ALA A 712 -19.44 21.31 16.03
N HIS A 713 -20.14 20.42 16.72
CA HIS A 713 -20.92 19.34 16.12
C HIS A 713 -22.39 19.73 16.22
N SER A 714 -23.11 19.79 15.11
CA SER A 714 -24.57 19.98 15.12
C SER A 714 -25.28 18.77 14.55
N TYR A 715 -26.42 18.45 15.16
CA TYR A 715 -27.28 17.34 14.75
C TYR A 715 -28.73 17.82 14.68
N GLY A 716 -29.43 17.46 13.62
CA GLY A 716 -30.80 17.88 13.35
C GLY A 716 -31.66 16.67 13.05
N TYR A 717 -32.82 16.60 13.71
CA TYR A 717 -33.81 15.58 13.39
C TYR A 717 -35.21 16.17 13.18
N ILE A 718 -35.94 15.57 12.23
CA ILE A 718 -37.32 15.95 11.87
C ILE A 718 -38.27 14.93 12.50
N LYS A 719 -39.15 15.35 13.41
CA LYS A 719 -40.00 14.42 14.20
C LYS A 719 -40.97 13.58 13.37
N THR A 720 -41.49 14.12 12.28
CA THR A 720 -42.59 13.51 11.52
C THR A 720 -42.14 12.47 10.49
N SER A 721 -40.83 12.31 10.30
CA SER A 721 -40.24 11.35 9.35
C SER A 721 -38.90 10.79 9.81
N GLU A 722 -38.57 10.92 11.11
CA GLU A 722 -37.28 10.67 11.77
C GLU A 722 -36.11 10.59 10.79
N ILE A 723 -35.54 11.73 10.40
CA ILE A 723 -34.32 11.81 9.56
C ILE A 723 -33.27 12.54 10.36
N GLY A 724 -32.10 11.92 10.52
CA GLY A 724 -30.96 12.46 11.25
C GLY A 724 -29.90 13.05 10.33
N LEU A 725 -29.48 14.28 10.61
CA LEU A 725 -28.41 14.97 9.89
C LEU A 725 -27.38 15.44 10.91
N SER A 726 -26.14 14.98 10.81
CA SER A 726 -25.02 15.47 11.61
C SER A 726 -24.04 16.23 10.73
N ASP A 727 -23.51 17.33 11.23
CA ASP A 727 -22.45 18.06 10.54
C ASP A 727 -21.44 18.60 11.57
N PHE A 728 -20.17 18.58 11.19
CA PHE A 728 -19.07 19.07 12.02
C PHE A 728 -18.61 20.39 11.41
N PHE A 729 -18.27 21.36 12.24
CA PHE A 729 -17.89 22.70 11.81
C PHE A 729 -16.73 23.20 12.65
N ASN A 730 -15.66 23.70 12.06
CA ASN A 730 -14.65 24.41 12.84
C ASN A 730 -15.15 25.83 13.15
N ILE A 731 -15.64 26.06 14.37
CA ILE A 731 -16.25 27.33 14.76
C ILE A 731 -15.50 27.91 15.96
N PRO A 732 -14.84 29.07 15.80
CA PRO A 732 -14.27 29.78 16.92
C PRO A 732 -15.36 30.03 17.97
N LYS A 733 -15.10 29.71 19.25
CA LYS A 733 -16.04 29.96 20.34
C LYS A 733 -16.53 31.43 20.26
N PRO A 734 -17.85 31.71 20.36
CA PRO A 734 -18.32 33.08 20.46
C PRO A 734 -17.60 33.78 21.61
N GLN A 735 -16.75 34.76 21.32
CA GLN A 735 -16.05 35.50 22.35
C GLN A 735 -17.01 36.47 23.03
N GLY A 736 -17.59 36.05 24.15
CA GLY A 736 -18.29 36.91 25.10
C GLY A 736 -19.73 37.27 24.74
N SER A 737 -20.61 37.19 25.75
CA SER A 737 -22.02 37.61 25.69
C SER A 737 -22.19 39.06 25.22
N MET A 738 -23.34 39.39 24.61
CA MET A 738 -23.76 40.71 24.09
C MET A 738 -23.84 41.87 25.14
N ARG A 739 -22.84 42.05 25.99
CA ARG A 739 -22.76 43.17 26.93
C ARG A 739 -21.56 44.05 26.59
N GLY A 740 -21.82 45.18 25.94
CA GLY A 740 -20.88 46.32 25.96
C GLY A 740 -20.44 46.96 24.64
N TYR A 741 -21.10 46.79 23.49
CA TYR A 741 -20.57 47.37 22.25
C TYR A 741 -20.94 48.84 22.03
N ALA A 742 -19.92 49.65 21.74
CA ALA A 742 -20.02 51.06 21.36
C ALA A 742 -19.40 51.30 19.97
N GLY A 743 -20.17 51.92 19.06
CA GLY A 743 -19.68 52.67 17.90
C GLY A 743 -19.82 51.97 16.53
N VAL A 744 -20.56 52.60 15.61
CA VAL A 744 -20.47 52.34 14.16
C VAL A 744 -19.84 53.58 13.53
N ASP A 745 -18.78 53.42 12.74
CA ASP A 745 -18.23 54.55 11.99
C ASP A 745 -19.20 54.94 10.86
N MET A 746 -20.00 55.99 11.08
CA MET A 746 -20.90 56.54 10.07
C MET A 746 -20.19 57.17 8.87
N ARG A 747 -18.87 57.39 8.94
CA ARG A 747 -18.07 58.04 7.89
C ARG A 747 -17.33 57.06 7.01
N TYR A 748 -17.42 55.76 7.30
CA TYR A 748 -16.91 54.74 6.38
C TYR A 748 -17.78 54.69 5.12
N SER A 749 -17.27 55.30 4.05
CA SER A 749 -17.90 55.31 2.72
C SER A 749 -17.52 54.10 1.87
N GLY A 750 -16.79 53.13 2.44
CA GLY A 750 -16.41 51.91 1.75
C GLY A 750 -17.60 50.98 1.62
N ASN A 751 -17.80 50.41 0.43
CA ASN A 751 -18.74 49.33 0.25
C ASN A 751 -18.11 48.04 0.80
N ALA A 752 -18.53 47.64 2.00
CA ALA A 752 -18.18 46.31 2.51
C ALA A 752 -18.97 45.27 1.70
N THR A 753 -18.33 44.68 0.71
CA THR A 753 -18.90 43.63 -0.16
C THR A 753 -18.69 42.22 0.39
N ASN A 754 -17.82 42.05 1.41
CA ASN A 754 -17.54 40.78 2.07
C ASN A 754 -17.04 40.99 3.52
N ALA A 755 -16.79 39.90 4.24
CA ALA A 755 -16.36 39.89 5.65
C ALA A 755 -14.97 40.54 5.92
N GLY A 756 -14.22 40.94 4.88
CA GLY A 756 -12.87 41.51 5.01
C GLY A 756 -12.82 42.95 5.54
N HIS A 757 -13.97 43.62 5.68
CA HIS A 757 -14.06 45.00 6.15
C HIS A 757 -14.53 45.07 7.61
N TYR A 758 -13.58 44.90 8.52
CA TYR A 758 -13.81 45.09 9.95
C TYR A 758 -13.74 46.59 10.28
N LEU A 759 -14.84 47.20 10.73
CA LEU A 759 -14.75 48.49 11.40
C LEU A 759 -14.11 48.28 12.77
N GLN A 760 -13.26 49.21 13.19
CA GLN A 760 -12.34 49.06 14.32
C GLN A 760 -13.02 48.97 15.72
N PHE A 761 -14.36 48.86 15.79
CA PHE A 761 -15.15 49.05 17.01
C PHE A 761 -16.19 47.95 17.31
N GLY A 762 -16.03 46.75 16.74
CA GLY A 762 -16.80 45.57 17.17
C GLY A 762 -18.17 45.37 16.48
N THR A 763 -18.52 46.18 15.49
CA THR A 763 -19.65 45.95 14.57
C THR A 763 -19.24 46.29 13.13
N TYR A 764 -19.89 45.73 12.12
CA TYR A 764 -19.62 46.03 10.70
C TYR A 764 -20.93 46.36 9.97
N ARG A 765 -20.85 47.19 8.93
CA ARG A 765 -22.00 47.61 8.13
C ARG A 765 -21.96 46.97 6.74
N ILE A 766 -23.00 46.25 6.37
CA ILE A 766 -23.23 45.70 5.03
C ILE A 766 -24.02 46.73 4.23
N SER A 767 -23.41 47.33 3.21
CA SER A 767 -24.07 48.31 2.34
C SER A 767 -24.59 47.71 1.03
N ASN A 768 -24.11 46.53 0.64
CA ASN A 768 -24.62 45.76 -0.48
C ASN A 768 -24.93 44.32 -0.04
N THR A 769 -26.20 44.07 0.28
CA THR A 769 -26.69 42.76 0.75
C THR A 769 -26.50 41.66 -0.31
N ALA A 770 -26.63 41.98 -1.61
CA ALA A 770 -26.51 40.99 -2.68
C ALA A 770 -25.07 40.46 -2.83
N ASP A 771 -24.08 41.34 -2.79
CA ASP A 771 -22.67 40.94 -2.83
C ASP A 771 -22.30 40.12 -1.60
N TYR A 772 -22.80 40.52 -0.42
CA TYR A 772 -22.56 39.80 0.82
C TYR A 772 -23.17 38.39 0.81
N VAL A 773 -24.42 38.25 0.34
CA VAL A 773 -25.07 36.93 0.20
C VAL A 773 -24.31 36.06 -0.81
N THR A 774 -23.77 36.64 -1.88
CA THR A 774 -22.93 35.92 -2.84
C THR A 774 -21.65 35.41 -2.20
N ASP A 775 -20.97 36.25 -1.41
CA ASP A 775 -19.76 35.86 -0.66
C ASP A 775 -20.04 34.77 0.38
N VAL A 776 -21.14 34.88 1.14
CA VAL A 776 -21.56 33.83 2.08
C VAL A 776 -21.90 32.55 1.33
N SER A 777 -22.61 32.63 0.20
CA SER A 777 -22.95 31.47 -0.64
C SER A 777 -21.69 30.77 -1.16
N ASN A 778 -20.67 31.53 -1.59
CA ASN A 778 -19.41 30.97 -2.07
C ASN A 778 -18.60 30.33 -0.94
N ARG A 779 -18.55 30.95 0.25
CA ARG A 779 -17.88 30.37 1.43
C ARG A 779 -18.61 29.14 1.96
N TYR A 780 -19.92 29.11 1.84
CA TYR A 780 -20.75 27.95 2.17
C TYR A 780 -20.51 26.81 1.16
N ALA A 781 -20.53 27.11 -0.14
CA ALA A 781 -20.23 26.14 -1.21
C ALA A 781 -18.80 25.58 -1.12
N ALA A 782 -17.83 26.43 -0.77
CA ALA A 782 -16.44 26.01 -0.58
C ALA A 782 -16.26 25.07 0.62
N ALA A 783 -17.18 25.09 1.59
CA ALA A 783 -17.11 24.23 2.77
C ALA A 783 -17.27 22.74 2.43
N GLY A 784 -17.91 22.38 1.31
CA GLY A 784 -18.05 20.99 0.88
C GLY A 784 -16.72 20.27 0.55
N ASN A 785 -15.59 20.99 0.47
CA ASN A 785 -14.25 20.43 0.29
C ASN A 785 -13.37 20.52 1.56
N ASP A 786 -13.91 20.99 2.68
CA ASP A 786 -13.23 21.08 3.97
C ASP A 786 -13.62 19.86 4.82
N MET A 787 -12.64 19.07 5.25
CA MET A 787 -12.87 17.85 6.05
C MET A 787 -13.58 18.12 7.38
N PHE A 788 -13.58 19.37 7.85
CA PHE A 788 -14.27 19.80 9.07
C PHE A 788 -15.63 20.45 8.81
N HIS A 789 -16.20 20.20 7.62
CA HIS A 789 -17.49 20.70 7.13
C HIS A 789 -18.16 19.61 6.30
N ASN A 790 -18.57 18.52 6.97
CA ASN A 790 -19.12 17.34 6.31
C ASN A 790 -20.52 17.02 6.83
N LEU A 791 -21.53 17.32 6.02
CA LEU A 791 -22.90 16.97 6.30
C LEU A 791 -23.06 15.48 6.06
N THR A 792 -23.15 14.74 7.15
CA THR A 792 -23.43 13.30 7.12
C THR A 792 -24.93 13.11 7.30
N ILE A 793 -25.53 12.39 6.36
CA ILE A 793 -26.95 12.07 6.37
C ILE A 793 -27.06 10.57 6.60
N ASP A 794 -27.85 10.15 7.59
CA ASP A 794 -28.10 8.73 7.83
C ASP A 794 -28.99 8.15 6.73
N GLU A 795 -28.38 7.49 5.75
CA GLU A 795 -29.05 6.96 4.56
C GLU A 795 -30.01 5.80 4.85
N ASP A 796 -29.82 5.05 5.94
CA ASP A 796 -30.68 3.91 6.28
C ASP A 796 -32.01 4.40 6.86
N VAL A 797 -31.94 5.47 7.65
CA VAL A 797 -33.11 6.20 8.13
C VAL A 797 -33.86 6.89 6.96
N LEU A 798 -33.15 7.37 5.93
CA LEU A 798 -33.75 7.95 4.72
C LEU A 798 -34.50 6.93 3.84
N ARG A 799 -34.19 5.64 3.97
CA ARG A 799 -34.64 4.59 3.05
C ARG A 799 -36.12 4.25 3.22
N ASP A 800 -36.71 4.56 4.37
CA ASP A 800 -38.10 4.24 4.72
C ASP A 800 -39.14 5.27 4.22
N ALA A 801 -38.71 6.40 3.64
CA ALA A 801 -39.60 7.40 3.07
C ALA A 801 -39.25 7.74 1.60
N PRO A 802 -40.15 7.51 0.62
CA PRO A 802 -39.84 7.77 -0.78
C PRO A 802 -39.96 9.28 -1.06
N THR A 803 -38.82 9.97 -1.14
CA THR A 803 -38.37 10.79 -2.29
C THR A 803 -37.19 11.67 -1.87
N ILE A 804 -35.96 11.15 -2.00
CA ILE A 804 -34.70 11.90 -1.83
C ILE A 804 -33.76 11.59 -3.01
N SER A 805 -34.32 11.41 -4.21
CA SER A 805 -33.52 11.15 -5.42
C SER A 805 -32.85 12.41 -5.99
N ARG A 806 -32.67 13.48 -5.21
CA ARG A 806 -32.28 14.82 -5.70
C ARG A 806 -31.37 15.67 -4.80
N LEU A 807 -30.61 15.09 -3.88
CA LEU A 807 -29.42 15.77 -3.35
C LEU A 807 -28.22 14.87 -3.63
N SER A 808 -27.41 15.10 -4.67
CA SER A 808 -26.87 16.32 -5.29
C SER A 808 -25.89 17.04 -4.40
N SER A 809 -24.67 17.18 -4.93
CA SER A 809 -23.52 18.02 -4.54
C SER A 809 -23.83 19.44 -4.03
N ASN A 810 -25.10 19.83 -3.97
CA ASN A 810 -25.59 21.17 -3.69
C ASN A 810 -26.19 21.28 -2.27
N ALA A 811 -26.12 20.23 -1.43
CA ALA A 811 -26.46 20.33 0.00
C ALA A 811 -25.56 21.36 0.72
N HIS A 812 -24.34 21.56 0.20
CA HIS A 812 -23.42 22.61 0.59
C HIS A 812 -23.60 23.91 -0.22
N GLU A 813 -24.68 24.08 -0.99
CA GLU A 813 -25.05 25.38 -1.55
C GLU A 813 -26.11 26.05 -0.67
N LEU A 814 -25.99 27.38 -0.51
CA LEU A 814 -26.95 28.16 0.26
C LEU A 814 -28.28 28.21 -0.50
N GLN A 815 -29.31 27.55 0.03
CA GLN A 815 -30.61 27.43 -0.60
C GLN A 815 -31.37 28.75 -0.58
N GLN A 816 -32.26 28.94 -1.56
CA GLN A 816 -32.98 30.20 -1.72
C GLN A 816 -33.72 30.66 -0.44
N PRO A 817 -34.43 29.79 0.30
CA PRO A 817 -35.10 30.22 1.54
C PRO A 817 -34.12 30.75 2.60
N THR A 818 -32.96 30.11 2.76
CA THR A 818 -31.92 30.58 3.69
C THR A 818 -31.28 31.89 3.22
N ARG A 819 -31.08 32.07 1.91
CA ARG A 819 -30.63 33.34 1.33
C ARG A 819 -31.61 34.47 1.66
N ASP A 820 -32.91 34.21 1.51
CA ASP A 820 -33.97 35.18 1.79
C ASP A 820 -34.06 35.52 3.29
N TRP A 821 -33.85 34.54 4.18
CA TRP A 821 -33.76 34.79 5.63
C TRP A 821 -32.53 35.63 6.01
N ILE A 822 -31.36 35.36 5.43
CA ILE A 822 -30.15 36.17 5.66
C ILE A 822 -30.36 37.61 5.17
N ALA A 823 -30.91 37.79 3.97
CA ALA A 823 -31.20 39.12 3.42
C ALA A 823 -32.19 39.89 4.31
N THR A 824 -33.30 39.24 4.70
CA THR A 824 -34.30 39.83 5.60
C THR A 824 -33.71 40.19 6.96
N HIS A 825 -32.82 39.34 7.51
CA HIS A 825 -32.13 39.60 8.76
C HIS A 825 -31.22 40.83 8.67
N ILE A 826 -30.43 40.96 7.60
CA ILE A 826 -29.57 42.12 7.34
C ILE A 826 -30.41 43.40 7.23
N ASP A 827 -31.53 43.35 6.51
CA ASP A 827 -32.43 44.49 6.34
C ASP A 827 -33.09 44.92 7.66
N ARG A 828 -33.54 43.97 8.48
CA ARG A 828 -34.08 44.24 9.83
C ARG A 828 -33.04 44.88 10.77
N MET A 829 -31.76 44.58 10.56
CA MET A 829 -30.63 45.19 11.27
C MET A 829 -30.16 46.51 10.65
N ALA A 830 -30.87 47.05 9.66
CA ALA A 830 -30.47 48.22 8.87
C ALA A 830 -29.03 48.10 8.31
N GLY A 831 -28.59 46.87 8.04
CA GLY A 831 -27.25 46.52 7.58
C GLY A 831 -26.15 46.53 8.65
N ILE A 832 -26.43 46.66 9.95
CA ILE A 832 -25.40 46.81 11.00
C ILE A 832 -25.33 45.56 11.89
N MET A 833 -24.17 44.89 12.01
CA MET A 833 -24.07 43.63 12.79
C MET A 833 -22.80 43.51 13.65
N PRO A 834 -22.82 42.75 14.76
CA PRO A 834 -21.66 42.61 15.66
C PRO A 834 -20.55 41.74 15.06
N ILE A 835 -19.29 42.21 15.15
CA ILE A 835 -18.09 41.48 14.67
C ILE A 835 -17.86 40.20 15.49
N LEU A 836 -18.01 40.27 16.82
CA LEU A 836 -17.70 39.15 17.72
C LEU A 836 -18.79 38.07 17.79
N ALA A 837 -19.90 38.27 17.08
CA ALA A 837 -21.00 37.30 16.98
C ALA A 837 -20.88 36.38 15.75
N GLY A 838 -19.82 36.55 14.94
CA GLY A 838 -19.61 35.79 13.70
C GLY A 838 -20.49 36.27 12.54
N GLY A 839 -20.22 35.73 11.35
CA GLY A 839 -20.96 36.07 10.13
C GLY A 839 -22.36 35.44 10.12
N PRO A 840 -23.43 36.18 9.74
CA PRO A 840 -24.74 35.60 9.49
C PRO A 840 -24.67 34.46 8.49
N GLY A 841 -25.30 33.34 8.83
CA GLY A 841 -25.34 32.15 7.98
C GLY A 841 -24.07 31.29 8.02
N THR A 842 -23.04 31.65 8.78
CA THR A 842 -21.79 30.86 8.84
C THR A 842 -21.71 29.93 10.04
N HIS A 843 -22.72 29.92 10.91
CA HIS A 843 -22.75 29.12 12.13
C HIS A 843 -23.42 27.76 11.91
N ALA A 844 -22.98 26.75 12.68
CA ALA A 844 -23.37 25.35 12.54
C ALA A 844 -24.89 25.15 12.47
N GLU A 845 -25.65 25.85 13.31
CA GLU A 845 -27.11 25.67 13.39
C GLU A 845 -27.82 26.17 12.14
N VAL A 846 -27.37 27.31 11.59
CA VAL A 846 -27.96 27.90 10.38
C VAL A 846 -27.59 27.07 9.15
N ARG A 847 -26.36 26.55 9.13
CA ARG A 847 -25.90 25.66 8.05
C ARG A 847 -26.69 24.36 8.04
N LEU A 848 -26.84 23.71 9.18
CA LEU A 848 -27.64 22.50 9.28
C LEU A 848 -29.12 22.72 8.88
N VAL A 849 -29.71 23.86 9.26
CA VAL A 849 -31.07 24.23 8.83
C VAL A 849 -31.15 24.41 7.31
N ASN A 850 -30.14 25.03 6.68
CA ASN A 850 -30.08 25.17 5.23
C ASN A 850 -29.97 23.82 4.52
N SER A 851 -29.22 22.86 5.09
CA SER A 851 -29.15 21.49 4.58
C SER A 851 -30.49 20.78 4.65
N ILE A 852 -31.26 20.97 5.73
CA ILE A 852 -32.63 20.44 5.88
C ILE A 852 -33.57 21.03 4.82
N VAL A 853 -33.47 22.34 4.55
CA VAL A 853 -34.24 23.00 3.49
C VAL A 853 -33.90 22.42 2.12
N ALA A 854 -32.62 22.15 1.86
CA ALA A 854 -32.17 21.56 0.60
C ALA A 854 -32.81 20.19 0.36
N LEU A 855 -33.02 19.40 1.43
CA LEU A 855 -33.66 18.09 1.35
C LEU A 855 -35.15 18.18 0.98
N TYR A 856 -35.81 19.29 1.32
CA TYR A 856 -37.26 19.48 1.16
C TYR A 856 -37.64 20.86 0.62
N PRO A 857 -37.15 21.26 -0.57
CA PRO A 857 -37.31 22.64 -1.05
C PRO A 857 -38.78 23.07 -1.17
N ASP A 858 -39.67 22.16 -1.57
CA ASP A 858 -41.10 22.45 -1.78
C ASP A 858 -41.96 22.36 -0.50
N ARG A 859 -41.38 21.91 0.62
CA ARG A 859 -42.08 21.73 1.91
C ARG A 859 -41.33 22.35 3.09
N ALA A 860 -40.32 23.18 2.80
CA ALA A 860 -39.35 23.69 3.76
C ALA A 860 -40.02 24.29 5.01
N GLU A 861 -40.99 25.19 4.86
CA GLU A 861 -41.65 25.84 5.99
C GLU A 861 -42.35 24.86 6.93
N ARG A 862 -43.03 23.84 6.38
CA ARG A 862 -43.72 22.82 7.18
C ARG A 862 -42.74 21.90 7.88
N ILE A 863 -41.69 21.45 7.18
CA ILE A 863 -40.68 20.54 7.75
C ILE A 863 -39.93 21.22 8.89
N LEU A 864 -39.54 22.48 8.71
CA LEU A 864 -38.80 23.22 9.73
C LEU A 864 -39.60 23.48 11.00
N ALA A 865 -40.93 23.53 10.93
CA ALA A 865 -41.79 23.64 12.10
C ALA A 865 -41.78 22.38 12.99
N ASP A 866 -41.37 21.23 12.44
CA ASP A 866 -41.26 19.95 13.14
C ASP A 866 -39.79 19.56 13.44
N THR A 867 -38.83 20.43 13.10
CA THR A 867 -37.38 20.18 13.24
C THR A 867 -36.86 20.56 14.62
N THR A 868 -36.01 19.70 15.20
CA THR A 868 -35.21 20.02 16.39
C THR A 868 -33.72 19.95 16.06
N VAL A 869 -32.95 20.97 16.45
CA VAL A 869 -31.50 21.07 16.18
C VAL A 869 -30.71 21.15 17.50
N PHE A 870 -29.71 20.30 17.65
CA PHE A 870 -28.76 20.26 18.76
C PHE A 870 -27.40 20.72 18.27
N THR A 871 -26.63 21.42 19.09
CA THR A 871 -25.27 21.83 18.73
C THR A 871 -24.39 21.86 19.94
N ASP A 872 -23.25 21.17 19.88
CA ASP A 872 -22.28 21.05 20.95
C ASP A 872 -20.90 21.51 20.51
N THR A 873 -20.13 22.07 21.46
CA THR A 873 -18.70 22.32 21.31
C THR A 873 -17.88 21.09 21.66
N LEU A 874 -16.99 20.70 20.76
CA LEU A 874 -15.93 19.72 20.96
C LEU A 874 -14.66 20.49 21.33
N SER A 875 -14.46 20.66 22.63
CA SER A 875 -13.27 21.28 23.21
C SER A 875 -12.52 20.27 24.07
N ARG A 876 -11.32 20.61 24.58
CA ARG A 876 -10.39 19.71 25.30
C ARG A 876 -10.92 18.99 26.55
N GLY A 877 -12.21 19.08 26.86
CA GLY A 877 -12.86 18.27 27.89
C GLY A 877 -13.21 16.88 27.38
N ALA A 878 -13.38 15.93 28.30
CA ALA A 878 -13.70 14.54 27.96
C ALA A 878 -15.13 14.34 27.39
N ASN A 879 -15.98 15.38 27.41
CA ASN A 879 -17.37 15.33 26.94
C ASN A 879 -17.74 16.61 26.15
N PRO A 880 -18.57 16.51 25.10
CA PRO A 880 -19.16 17.66 24.42
C PRO A 880 -19.92 18.60 25.39
N GLN A 881 -20.01 19.89 25.07
CA GLN A 881 -20.77 20.89 25.86
C GLN A 881 -21.76 21.67 24.99
N PRO A 882 -22.98 22.01 25.46
CA PRO A 882 -23.97 22.75 24.70
C PRO A 882 -23.45 24.07 24.11
N PHE A 883 -23.69 24.29 22.81
CA PHE A 883 -23.31 25.50 22.08
C PHE A 883 -24.43 26.56 22.15
N PRO A 884 -24.18 27.78 22.67
CA PRO A 884 -25.20 28.82 22.76
C PRO A 884 -25.41 29.52 21.40
N ALA A 885 -26.64 29.50 20.87
CA ALA A 885 -26.94 30.16 19.60
C ALA A 885 -26.81 31.69 19.72
N CYS A 886 -26.03 32.32 18.84
CA CYS A 886 -25.84 33.77 18.85
C CYS A 886 -27.09 34.53 18.34
N ILE A 887 -27.14 35.85 18.53
CA ILE A 887 -28.25 36.69 18.04
C ILE A 887 -28.39 36.68 16.51
N ASN A 888 -27.27 36.56 15.78
CA ASN A 888 -27.27 36.50 14.32
C ASN A 888 -27.89 35.19 13.84
N CYS A 889 -27.61 34.06 14.50
CA CYS A 889 -28.28 32.78 14.21
C CYS A 889 -29.77 32.84 14.56
N SER A 890 -30.08 33.41 15.72
CA SER A 890 -31.41 33.36 16.32
C SER A 890 -32.49 34.12 15.54
N GLY A 891 -32.19 34.91 14.52
CA GLY A 891 -33.24 35.38 13.61
C GLY A 891 -32.94 35.21 12.13
N ILE A 892 -32.02 34.30 11.81
CA ILE A 892 -32.04 33.59 10.53
C ILE A 892 -32.82 32.27 10.68
N ILE A 893 -32.70 31.60 11.83
CA ILE A 893 -33.40 30.34 12.08
C ILE A 893 -34.91 30.63 12.24
N PRO A 894 -35.82 29.95 11.51
CA PRO A 894 -37.27 30.17 11.63
C PRO A 894 -37.81 29.89 13.04
N GLU A 895 -38.94 30.50 13.44
CA GLU A 895 -39.53 30.34 14.79
C GLU A 895 -40.01 28.91 15.10
N GLY A 896 -40.30 28.11 14.07
CA GLY A 896 -40.72 26.73 14.21
C GLY A 896 -39.59 25.73 14.55
N VAL A 897 -38.32 26.11 14.40
CA VAL A 897 -37.19 25.21 14.70
C VAL A 897 -36.80 25.33 16.18
N ASN A 898 -36.83 24.21 16.89
CA ASN A 898 -36.44 24.15 18.30
C ASN A 898 -34.93 23.96 18.46
N ILE A 899 -34.27 24.76 19.30
CA ILE A 899 -32.82 24.68 19.59
C ILE A 899 -32.62 24.50 21.10
N PRO A 900 -32.41 23.25 21.59
CA PRO A 900 -32.36 22.93 23.01
C PRO A 900 -31.15 23.51 23.77
N THR A 901 -30.13 24.00 23.06
CA THR A 901 -28.93 24.61 23.64
C THR A 901 -29.06 26.12 23.90
N GLY A 902 -30.21 26.72 23.53
CA GLY A 902 -30.65 28.07 23.88
C GLY A 902 -30.60 29.07 22.71
N ARG A 903 -31.78 29.59 22.31
CA ARG A 903 -31.95 30.68 21.32
C ARG A 903 -32.05 32.04 22.03
N ASN A 904 -31.28 33.03 21.61
CA ASN A 904 -31.42 34.39 22.13
C ASN A 904 -32.62 35.09 21.47
N PRO A 905 -33.53 35.75 22.21
CA PRO A 905 -34.63 36.49 21.60
C PRO A 905 -34.09 37.68 20.77
N PRO A 906 -34.56 37.87 19.52
CA PRO A 906 -34.09 38.97 18.69
C PRO A 906 -34.71 40.31 19.12
N ASP A 907 -33.89 41.28 19.53
CA ASP A 907 -34.30 42.69 19.74
C ASP A 907 -33.56 43.64 18.79
N TYR A 908 -33.96 43.59 17.52
CA TYR A 908 -33.36 44.41 16.46
C TYR A 908 -33.66 45.89 16.60
N ALA A 909 -34.87 46.22 17.08
CA ALA A 909 -35.26 47.61 17.30
C ALA A 909 -34.43 48.24 18.43
N GLY A 910 -34.27 47.56 19.55
CA GLY A 910 -33.43 48.01 20.66
C GLY A 910 -31.96 48.12 20.29
N TYR A 911 -31.41 47.13 19.55
CA TYR A 911 -30.03 47.18 19.06
C TYR A 911 -29.80 48.36 18.10
N ASN A 912 -30.65 48.52 17.07
CA ASN A 912 -30.53 49.62 16.10
C ASN A 912 -30.71 50.99 16.78
N ALA A 913 -31.63 51.11 17.73
CA ALA A 913 -31.82 52.32 18.51
C ALA A 913 -30.59 52.64 19.38
N ARG A 914 -29.96 51.65 20.02
CA ARG A 914 -28.72 51.80 20.81
C ARG A 914 -27.56 52.27 19.92
N VAL A 915 -27.39 51.68 18.75
CA VAL A 915 -26.38 52.08 17.76
C VAL A 915 -26.63 53.51 17.28
N GLN A 916 -27.87 53.86 16.95
CA GLN A 916 -28.24 55.22 16.55
C GLN A 916 -27.98 56.23 17.68
N GLN A 917 -28.28 55.89 18.94
CA GLN A 917 -27.95 56.72 20.10
C GLN A 917 -26.44 56.95 20.24
N ILE A 918 -25.61 55.89 20.16
CA ILE A 918 -24.14 56.00 20.21
C ILE A 918 -23.63 56.95 19.11
N ASN A 919 -24.18 56.81 17.90
CA ASN A 919 -23.81 57.62 16.74
C ASN A 919 -24.28 59.08 16.85
N GLN A 920 -25.35 59.36 17.58
CA GLN A 920 -25.81 60.73 17.89
C GLN A 920 -24.92 61.41 18.96
N VAL A 921 -24.36 60.66 19.92
CA VAL A 921 -23.57 61.20 21.04
C VAL A 921 -22.22 61.81 20.60
N GLN A 922 -21.64 61.42 19.47
CA GLN A 922 -20.37 61.98 18.96
C GLN A 922 -20.47 63.38 18.32
N ARG A 923 -21.66 63.99 18.22
CA ARG A 923 -21.79 65.36 17.67
C ARG A 923 -21.75 66.49 18.70
N THR A 924 -21.55 66.20 19.99
CA THR A 924 -21.45 67.27 20.99
C THR A 924 -20.44 66.93 22.09
N ARG A 925 -19.19 67.40 21.96
CA ARG A 925 -18.65 68.47 22.81
C ARG A 925 -17.20 68.87 22.45
N PRO A 926 -16.80 70.11 22.82
CA PRO A 926 -15.78 70.91 22.13
C PRO A 926 -14.45 71.03 22.89
N GLY A 927 -13.40 71.46 22.17
CA GLY A 927 -12.29 72.30 22.66
C GLY A 927 -11.35 71.75 23.73
N GLY A 928 -10.06 71.61 23.39
CA GLY A 928 -9.04 71.34 24.39
C GLY A 928 -7.65 71.18 23.82
N SER A 929 -6.89 72.28 23.84
CA SER A 929 -5.52 72.42 23.38
C SER A 929 -4.48 71.60 24.14
N ARG A 930 -3.28 71.53 23.54
CA ARG A 930 -1.91 71.64 24.12
C ARG A 930 -1.04 70.39 24.25
N ASN A 931 -0.01 70.39 23.39
CA ASN A 931 1.43 70.52 23.68
C ASN A 931 2.18 69.47 24.52
N ARG A 932 3.31 69.06 23.90
CA ARG A 932 4.66 68.79 24.44
C ARG A 932 4.74 67.57 25.39
N ARG A 933 5.77 66.73 25.32
CA ARG A 933 7.18 66.97 25.01
C ARG A 933 7.83 65.66 24.56
#